data_AF-A0A2C9KUN6-F1
#
_entry.id   AF-A0A2C9KUN6-F1
#
_cell.length_a   1.000
_cell.length_b   1.000
_cell.length_c   1.000
_cell.angle_alpha   90.00
_cell.angle_beta   90.00
_cell.angle_gamma   90.00
#
_symmetry.space_group_name_H-M   'P 1'
#
loop_
_entity.id
_entity.type
_entity.pdbx_description
1 polymer ?
#
loop_
_entity_poly.entity_id
_entity_poly.type
_entity_poly.pdbx_seq_one_letter_code
_entity_poly.pdbx_strand_id
1 'polypeptide(L)'
;MANTLKTQIAVNFVNANIKSKHFELTGELLCPEVLKECFEHISLKVVDNKAEISATKYLHMFGLLLLNSSAEEQVWLPNNHIFDRNKDQGQIYQFRVRFYPHNKRVNFFNLQSPDNVVFEYLFLQIMNDFLMGKLGGSDKIDDTNVLKLITISFLMPQSLPFKSSSIVDVHLSNQSIHYFNIGNKVSNFIIKRFSTWWIDSFWICRTVKTEIQKMKREKKLLAYYKQMFFTEVMTHEPYYWIEKYKATYNDGNKKTEVTLTVNFYELNNKPSLYFGEVMMYSLDELIDIKIECYNLDGAPPKTVLISPRNGATMSLEFAAKGAAESFVSMLQGFVMLFVSYDFCFKSCEFQTMDMKLRSQLQSFGYLSSSSITTILSSAGDTSRFLIHESPYKFGKYEVVVRHKAEETRLDIEIIDENRVKLFQNKTELKSCDRPALLHYLRNKYKIQRIPRNYPSMEEINKLFQLNIIEPYDIVHQPPASAEPVVYQRDQLVIIEIKSGKKPITKTEVSVRYQRMMLKSLQVEDPDRSEAFYKAVRDLCKLHSKKPESVLKFQGTVLERKPSFLMEFSPNGNLLDYLCQNQLTVDQKVDIIYQIVNILGFMQEARVFHGNLRSRKLFVFVKEGTLNIKIKLGDSGLSHYLDTLPLHEVRNIERLPWLSPERQQNLKSISLESECYAFGTIVVEIIYQTDNFLPDLNMSCMQNDSPLPQYTKLVTEEQNAFENQEDQLVPEAKKAIEDIQDFAKSQCRSREPAVRPSIMKISQVISEIRNRTRRIRGDTEETSLRHFVYQVCPEAKHRLTSKSLDARRTKAELEEMLKKTFQNKFLPFHLITLSTNVLGQVNVVQSVQKHVASIFSLRGFTLMIK
;
A
#
# COMPACT_ATOMS: atom_id res chain seq x y z
N MET A 1 -3.43 40.93 28.96
CA MET A 1 -3.24 40.26 27.66
C MET A 1 -4.54 39.98 26.89
N ALA A 2 -5.74 40.05 27.50
CA ALA A 2 -7.01 39.80 26.80
C ALA A 2 -7.57 40.99 25.97
N ASN A 3 -7.06 42.21 26.15
CA ASN A 3 -7.54 43.40 25.41
C ASN A 3 -6.71 43.73 24.15
N THR A 4 -5.49 43.20 23.99
CA THR A 4 -4.64 43.41 22.80
C THR A 4 -4.96 42.47 21.64
N LEU A 5 -5.65 41.35 21.88
CA LEU A 5 -6.12 40.44 20.82
C LEU A 5 -7.31 40.99 20.02
N LYS A 6 -7.88 42.13 20.42
CA LYS A 6 -9.09 42.72 19.81
C LYS A 6 -8.80 43.61 18.59
N THR A 7 -7.54 43.85 18.22
CA THR A 7 -7.18 44.72 17.07
C THR A 7 -6.38 44.02 15.98
N GLN A 8 -6.27 42.69 16.05
CA GLN A 8 -5.40 41.90 15.17
C GLN A 8 -6.19 40.87 14.36
N ILE A 9 -5.65 40.52 13.19
CA ILE A 9 -6.00 39.30 12.46
C ILE A 9 -4.97 38.20 12.75
N ALA A 10 -5.41 36.95 12.72
CA ALA A 10 -4.53 35.79 12.86
C ALA A 10 -4.43 35.03 11.54
N VAL A 11 -3.21 34.80 11.07
CA VAL A 11 -2.92 33.93 9.93
C VAL A 11 -2.25 32.66 10.42
N ASN A 12 -2.96 31.54 10.24
CA ASN A 12 -2.50 30.20 10.52
C ASN A 12 -1.81 29.59 9.29
N PHE A 13 -0.94 28.63 9.52
CA PHE A 13 -0.24 27.88 8.49
C PHE A 13 -0.73 26.43 8.46
N VAL A 14 -0.45 25.73 7.37
CA VAL A 14 -0.91 24.34 7.18
C VAL A 14 -0.21 23.33 8.10
N ASN A 15 0.97 23.66 8.64
CA ASN A 15 1.71 22.79 9.55
C ASN A 15 1.79 23.40 10.95
N ALA A 16 1.44 22.62 11.97
CA ALA A 16 1.41 23.05 13.37
C ALA A 16 2.77 23.52 13.92
N ASN A 17 3.90 23.08 13.33
CA ASN A 17 5.23 23.53 13.73
C ASN A 17 5.56 24.95 13.23
N ILE A 18 4.73 25.53 12.36
CA ILE A 18 4.85 26.91 11.89
C ILE A 18 3.87 27.75 12.73
N LYS A 19 4.42 28.56 13.64
CA LYS A 19 3.61 29.43 14.50
C LYS A 19 2.79 30.42 13.67
N SER A 20 1.53 30.60 14.05
CA SER A 20 0.64 31.62 13.50
C SER A 20 1.27 33.02 13.60
N LYS A 21 0.93 33.86 12.62
CA LYS A 21 1.38 35.25 12.58
C LYS A 21 0.19 36.17 12.83
N HIS A 22 0.41 37.22 13.61
CA HIS A 22 -0.61 38.21 13.93
C HIS A 22 -0.25 39.52 13.26
N PHE A 23 -1.26 40.17 12.69
CA PHE A 23 -1.10 41.46 12.02
C PHE A 23 -2.04 42.46 12.68
N GLU A 24 -1.48 43.63 13.03
CA GLU A 24 -2.28 44.73 13.56
C GLU A 24 -3.11 45.34 12.44
N LEU A 25 -4.39 45.60 12.73
CA LEU A 25 -5.27 46.36 11.84
C LEU A 25 -4.97 47.85 12.03
N THR A 26 -3.82 48.29 11.53
CA THR A 26 -3.54 49.70 11.23
C THR A 26 -4.20 50.02 9.89
N GLY A 27 -4.86 51.18 9.77
CA GLY A 27 -5.56 51.54 8.54
C GLY A 27 -4.65 51.39 7.32
N GLU A 28 -5.15 50.71 6.28
CA GLU A 28 -4.48 50.40 4.99
C GLU A 28 -3.67 49.09 4.88
N LEU A 29 -3.81 48.10 5.78
CA LEU A 29 -3.16 46.78 5.58
C LEU A 29 -3.75 46.03 4.37
N LEU A 30 -2.92 45.71 3.38
CA LEU A 30 -3.35 45.03 2.15
C LEU A 30 -3.06 43.53 2.16
N CYS A 31 -3.91 42.75 1.49
CA CYS A 31 -3.73 41.30 1.29
C CYS A 31 -2.34 40.89 0.76
N PRO A 32 -1.75 41.55 -0.27
CA PRO A 32 -0.45 41.16 -0.80
C PRO A 32 0.69 41.38 0.21
N GLU A 33 0.57 42.36 1.10
CA GLU A 33 1.55 42.62 2.16
C GLU A 33 1.52 41.50 3.20
N VAL A 34 0.31 41.11 3.63
CA VAL A 34 0.11 39.95 4.53
C VAL A 34 0.63 38.66 3.89
N LEU A 35 0.32 38.42 2.61
CA LEU A 35 0.82 37.27 1.86
C LEU A 35 2.35 37.25 1.81
N LYS A 36 2.98 38.40 1.53
CA LYS A 36 4.45 38.54 1.42
C LYS A 36 5.09 38.22 2.76
N GLU A 37 4.59 38.82 3.83
CA GLU A 37 5.06 38.59 5.18
C GLU A 37 4.87 37.15 5.66
N CYS A 38 3.82 36.47 5.20
CA CYS A 38 3.59 35.04 5.43
C CYS A 38 4.57 34.19 4.61
N PHE A 39 4.82 34.53 3.34
CA PHE A 39 5.78 33.85 2.48
C PHE A 39 7.20 33.92 3.05
N GLU A 40 7.65 35.10 3.49
CA GLU A 40 8.95 35.27 4.14
C GLU A 40 9.04 34.45 5.43
N HIS A 41 7.97 34.44 6.24
CA HIS A 41 7.90 33.65 7.47
C HIS A 41 8.02 32.15 7.21
N ILE A 42 7.34 31.60 6.20
CA ILE A 42 7.45 30.17 5.86
C ILE A 42 8.81 29.84 5.24
N SER A 43 9.38 30.74 4.43
CA SER A 43 10.67 30.54 3.76
C SER A 43 11.78 30.29 4.78
N LEU A 44 11.74 30.99 5.92
CA LEU A 44 12.69 30.80 7.01
C LEU A 44 12.54 29.46 7.76
N LYS A 45 11.46 28.71 7.51
CA LYS A 45 11.12 27.46 8.21
C LYS A 45 11.25 26.23 7.35
N VAL A 46 10.92 26.32 6.06
CA VAL A 46 10.77 25.13 5.20
C VAL A 46 11.99 24.82 4.33
N VAL A 47 12.96 25.74 4.22
CA VAL A 47 14.20 25.58 3.43
C VAL A 47 15.44 26.12 4.16
N ASP A 48 16.64 25.68 3.76
CA ASP A 48 17.91 26.03 4.41
C ASP A 48 18.62 27.20 3.69
N ASN A 49 18.65 27.23 2.36
CA ASN A 49 19.38 28.25 1.60
C ASN A 49 18.53 29.52 1.39
N LYS A 50 18.90 30.59 2.10
CA LYS A 50 18.13 31.84 2.16
C LYS A 50 18.52 32.86 1.09
N ALA A 51 19.60 32.63 0.36
CA ALA A 51 20.27 33.68 -0.41
C ALA A 51 19.54 34.11 -1.70
N GLU A 52 18.60 33.30 -2.21
CA GLU A 52 17.98 33.52 -3.54
C GLU A 52 16.45 33.47 -3.57
N ILE A 53 15.79 33.40 -2.41
CA ILE A 53 14.34 33.19 -2.35
C ILE A 53 13.62 34.55 -2.36
N SER A 54 13.06 34.90 -3.51
CA SER A 54 12.26 36.11 -3.68
C SER A 54 10.77 35.80 -3.64
N ALA A 55 10.06 36.47 -2.72
CA ALA A 55 8.59 36.45 -2.66
C ALA A 55 7.97 36.87 -3.99
N THR A 56 8.56 37.85 -4.68
CA THR A 56 8.07 38.41 -5.95
C THR A 56 7.82 37.33 -7.02
N LYS A 57 8.66 36.30 -7.06
CA LYS A 57 8.54 35.21 -8.04
C LYS A 57 7.32 34.32 -7.82
N TYR A 58 6.93 34.09 -6.55
CA TYR A 58 6.01 33.02 -6.19
C TYR A 58 4.73 33.49 -5.49
N LEU A 59 4.66 34.76 -5.06
CA LEU A 59 3.58 35.26 -4.21
C LEU A 59 2.19 35.04 -4.81
N HIS A 60 2.06 35.20 -6.12
CA HIS A 60 0.81 35.03 -6.85
C HIS A 60 0.26 33.59 -6.84
N MET A 61 1.05 32.60 -6.41
CA MET A 61 0.60 31.22 -6.23
C MET A 61 -0.12 31.01 -4.90
N PHE A 62 0.00 31.93 -3.95
CA PHE A 62 -0.54 31.82 -2.61
C PHE A 62 -1.83 32.62 -2.44
N GLY A 63 -2.63 32.24 -1.44
CA GLY A 63 -3.84 32.94 -1.05
C GLY A 63 -4.14 32.77 0.45
N LEU A 64 -5.09 33.56 0.94
CA LEU A 64 -5.63 33.46 2.29
C LEU A 64 -7.04 32.86 2.24
N LEU A 65 -7.19 31.71 2.88
CA LEU A 65 -8.47 31.01 3.04
C LEU A 65 -9.11 31.38 4.38
N LEU A 66 -10.37 31.79 4.40
CA LEU A 66 -11.11 32.07 5.63
C LEU A 66 -11.58 30.77 6.30
N LEU A 67 -11.20 30.52 7.57
CA LEU A 67 -11.47 29.24 8.25
C LEU A 67 -12.74 29.22 9.11
N ASN A 68 -13.23 30.36 9.58
CA ASN A 68 -14.37 30.49 10.48
C ASN A 68 -15.67 30.90 9.76
N SER A 69 -15.71 30.73 8.43
CA SER A 69 -16.91 30.88 7.61
C SER A 69 -17.98 29.85 8.00
N SER A 70 -19.20 30.29 8.28
CA SER A 70 -20.37 29.42 8.45
C SER A 70 -20.91 28.86 7.14
N ALA A 71 -20.35 29.26 5.99
CA ALA A 71 -20.77 28.79 4.68
C ALA A 71 -20.15 27.42 4.37
N GLU A 72 -20.92 26.55 3.71
CA GLU A 72 -20.42 25.27 3.16
C GLU A 72 -19.31 25.45 2.10
N GLU A 73 -19.03 26.70 1.69
CA GLU A 73 -18.10 27.08 0.64
C GLU A 73 -16.80 27.67 1.19
N GLN A 74 -15.68 27.27 0.58
CA GLN A 74 -14.36 27.84 0.86
C GLN A 74 -14.28 29.26 0.31
N VAL A 75 -14.10 30.26 1.19
CA VAL A 75 -13.98 31.66 0.80
C VAL A 75 -12.52 32.09 0.87
N TRP A 76 -11.96 32.45 -0.28
CA TRP A 76 -10.62 33.01 -0.41
C TRP A 76 -10.68 34.53 -0.54
N LEU A 77 -9.75 35.22 0.14
CA LEU A 77 -9.65 36.66 0.01
C LEU A 77 -9.10 37.05 -1.37
N PRO A 78 -9.67 38.09 -2.02
CA PRO A 78 -9.10 38.66 -3.22
C PRO A 78 -7.81 39.43 -2.90
N ASN A 79 -6.91 39.55 -3.87
CA ASN A 79 -5.60 40.19 -3.67
C ASN A 79 -5.67 41.70 -3.40
N ASN A 80 -6.76 42.38 -3.73
CA ASN A 80 -6.96 43.80 -3.41
C ASN A 80 -7.67 44.00 -2.06
N HIS A 81 -7.96 42.94 -1.30
CA HIS A 81 -8.64 43.06 -0.01
C HIS A 81 -7.84 43.98 0.91
N ILE A 82 -8.56 44.95 1.50
CA ILE A 82 -8.04 45.86 2.51
C ILE A 82 -8.61 45.40 3.84
N PHE A 83 -7.75 45.03 4.77
CA PHE A 83 -8.20 44.56 6.07
C PHE A 83 -8.77 45.71 6.90
N ASP A 84 -10.02 45.57 7.31
CA ASP A 84 -10.75 46.56 8.11
C ASP A 84 -11.16 45.98 9.46
N ARG A 85 -11.11 46.83 10.50
CA ARG A 85 -11.46 46.44 11.86
C ARG A 85 -12.89 45.94 11.99
N ASN A 86 -13.85 46.50 11.24
CA ASN A 86 -15.24 46.11 11.41
C ASN A 86 -15.55 44.75 10.76
N LYS A 87 -14.81 44.36 9.73
CA LYS A 87 -15.07 43.15 8.94
C LYS A 87 -14.16 41.97 9.31
N ASP A 88 -12.89 42.26 9.57
CA ASP A 88 -11.85 41.24 9.66
C ASP A 88 -11.40 40.95 11.10
N GLN A 89 -11.82 41.77 12.07
CA GLN A 89 -11.45 41.55 13.47
C GLN A 89 -11.94 40.19 13.98
N GLY A 90 -11.00 39.41 14.54
CA GLY A 90 -11.29 38.08 15.07
C GLY A 90 -11.46 36.98 14.02
N GLN A 91 -11.36 37.31 12.72
CA GLN A 91 -11.33 36.31 11.66
C GLN A 91 -10.01 35.52 11.69
N ILE A 92 -10.08 34.24 11.32
CA ILE A 92 -8.92 33.36 11.24
C ILE A 92 -8.71 32.97 9.79
N TYR A 93 -7.56 33.33 9.24
CA TYR A 93 -7.17 32.98 7.88
C TYR A 93 -6.14 31.87 7.89
N GLN A 94 -6.09 31.08 6.82
CA GLN A 94 -5.04 30.10 6.58
C GLN A 94 -4.25 30.50 5.33
N PHE A 95 -2.94 30.60 5.47
CA PHE A 95 -2.02 30.83 4.35
C PHE A 95 -1.79 29.52 3.58
N ARG A 96 -2.11 29.51 2.29
CA ARG A 96 -2.12 28.30 1.47
C ARG A 96 -1.59 28.56 0.06
N VAL A 97 -1.00 27.55 -0.57
CA VAL A 97 -0.83 27.53 -2.03
C VAL A 97 -2.23 27.35 -2.62
N ARG A 98 -2.68 28.35 -3.38
CA ARG A 98 -4.00 28.40 -4.01
C ARG A 98 -3.93 27.98 -5.46
N PHE A 99 -2.98 28.52 -6.21
CA PHE A 99 -2.81 28.25 -7.63
C PHE A 99 -1.60 27.35 -7.86
N TYR A 100 -1.84 26.15 -8.37
CA TYR A 100 -0.80 25.17 -8.66
C TYR A 100 -0.81 24.77 -10.15
N PRO A 101 0.34 24.75 -10.84
CA PRO A 101 0.45 24.34 -12.23
C PRO A 101 0.30 22.83 -12.36
N HIS A 102 -0.93 22.31 -12.32
CA HIS A 102 -1.16 20.90 -12.60
C HIS A 102 -1.25 20.67 -14.12
N ASN A 103 -0.20 20.09 -14.71
CA ASN A 103 -0.24 19.57 -16.08
C ASN A 103 0.18 18.08 -16.05
N LYS A 104 -0.69 17.21 -16.58
CA LYS A 104 -0.49 15.74 -16.63
C LYS A 104 0.78 15.33 -17.39
N ARG A 105 1.37 16.20 -18.22
CA ARG A 105 2.61 15.97 -18.97
C ARG A 105 3.88 16.45 -18.25
N VAL A 106 3.75 17.07 -17.08
CA VAL A 106 4.90 17.55 -16.30
C VAL A 106 5.48 16.39 -15.51
N ASN A 107 6.64 15.93 -15.95
CA ASN A 107 7.46 14.97 -15.23
C ASN A 107 7.91 15.60 -13.91
N PHE A 108 7.47 15.05 -12.78
CA PHE A 108 7.82 15.47 -11.40
C PHE A 108 9.32 15.32 -11.06
N PHE A 109 10.20 15.08 -12.03
CA PHE A 109 11.57 14.63 -11.81
C PHE A 109 12.60 15.75 -11.61
N ASN A 110 12.26 17.03 -11.84
CA ASN A 110 13.22 18.12 -11.60
C ASN A 110 13.20 18.68 -10.16
N LEU A 111 12.75 17.87 -9.19
CA LEU A 111 12.66 18.19 -7.75
C LEU A 111 14.02 18.14 -7.02
N GLN A 112 15.14 18.32 -7.72
CA GLN A 112 16.47 18.38 -7.12
C GLN A 112 16.90 19.78 -6.66
N SER A 113 16.05 20.80 -6.72
CA SER A 113 16.34 22.06 -5.99
C SER A 113 15.81 21.93 -4.55
N PRO A 114 16.67 21.59 -3.56
CA PRO A 114 16.26 21.36 -2.17
C PRO A 114 15.70 22.61 -1.47
N ASP A 115 15.64 23.76 -2.15
CA ASP A 115 15.29 25.07 -1.60
C ASP A 115 14.04 25.70 -2.25
N ASN A 116 13.19 24.92 -2.93
CA ASN A 116 11.93 25.43 -3.46
C ASN A 116 10.86 25.55 -2.36
N VAL A 117 10.73 26.75 -1.79
CA VAL A 117 9.74 27.08 -0.75
C VAL A 117 8.32 26.70 -1.12
N VAL A 118 7.91 26.93 -2.38
CA VAL A 118 6.53 26.64 -2.82
C VAL A 118 6.27 25.14 -2.75
N PHE A 119 7.19 24.32 -3.25
CA PHE A 119 7.05 22.87 -3.22
C PHE A 119 7.09 22.32 -1.80
N GLU A 120 8.02 22.80 -0.98
CA GLU A 120 8.13 22.37 0.42
C GLU A 120 6.87 22.71 1.21
N TYR A 121 6.33 23.93 1.03
CA TYR A 121 5.10 24.32 1.69
C TYR A 121 3.87 23.58 1.12
N LEU A 122 3.83 23.34 -0.19
CA LEU A 122 2.79 22.53 -0.83
C LEU A 122 2.79 21.10 -0.31
N PHE A 123 3.96 20.49 -0.12
CA PHE A 123 4.09 19.16 0.47
C PHE A 123 3.42 19.13 1.85
N LEU A 124 3.74 20.11 2.70
CA LEU A 124 3.13 20.24 4.02
C LEU A 124 1.61 20.45 3.93
N GLN A 125 1.15 21.22 2.95
CA GLN A 125 -0.28 21.47 2.73
C GLN A 125 -1.03 20.18 2.39
N ILE A 126 -0.56 19.42 1.41
CA ILE A 126 -1.24 18.19 0.98
C ILE A 126 -1.12 17.12 2.07
N MET A 127 0.05 16.99 2.69
CA MET A 127 0.24 16.05 3.79
C MET A 127 -0.69 16.39 4.96
N ASN A 128 -0.86 17.66 5.29
CA ASN A 128 -1.81 18.09 6.31
C ASN A 128 -3.26 17.82 5.90
N ASP A 129 -3.65 18.12 4.67
CA ASP A 129 -5.01 17.87 4.20
C ASP A 129 -5.32 16.36 4.10
N PHE A 130 -4.31 15.55 3.81
CA PHE A 130 -4.40 14.09 3.86
C PHE A 130 -4.58 13.61 5.30
N LEU A 131 -3.66 13.95 6.19
CA LEU A 131 -3.67 13.48 7.58
C LEU A 131 -4.86 14.02 8.36
N MET A 132 -5.15 15.32 8.25
CA MET A 132 -6.08 16.05 9.12
C MET A 132 -7.38 16.44 8.41
N GLY A 133 -7.38 16.48 7.08
CA GLY A 133 -8.53 16.89 6.26
C GLY A 133 -9.33 15.72 5.67
N LYS A 134 -10.15 16.05 4.66
CA LYS A 134 -11.02 15.11 3.93
C LYS A 134 -10.25 14.21 2.95
N LEU A 135 -9.05 14.60 2.54
CA LEU A 135 -8.29 13.92 1.49
C LEU A 135 -7.93 12.47 1.89
N GLY A 136 -7.56 12.24 3.16
CA GLY A 136 -7.29 10.87 3.64
C GLY A 136 -8.52 9.96 3.69
N GLY A 137 -9.72 10.53 3.66
CA GLY A 137 -10.99 9.80 3.57
C GLY A 137 -11.49 9.58 2.15
N SER A 138 -10.73 9.93 1.11
CA SER A 138 -11.15 9.72 -0.27
C SER A 138 -11.28 8.23 -0.60
N ASP A 139 -12.44 7.83 -1.11
CA ASP A 139 -12.69 6.47 -1.62
C ASP A 139 -11.90 6.15 -2.90
N LYS A 140 -11.31 7.16 -3.56
CA LYS A 140 -10.48 6.97 -4.76
C LYS A 140 -9.06 6.52 -4.45
N ILE A 141 -8.57 6.81 -3.24
CA ILE A 141 -7.29 6.31 -2.74
C ILE A 141 -7.60 5.01 -2.01
N ASP A 142 -7.12 3.87 -2.50
CA ASP A 142 -7.34 2.60 -1.82
C ASP A 142 -6.62 2.53 -0.45
N ASP A 143 -7.01 1.60 0.41
CA ASP A 143 -6.44 1.55 1.77
C ASP A 143 -4.94 1.21 1.78
N THR A 144 -4.41 0.56 0.74
CA THR A 144 -2.97 0.27 0.62
C THR A 144 -2.20 1.57 0.40
N ASN A 145 -2.69 2.40 -0.50
CA ASN A 145 -2.13 3.71 -0.79
C ASN A 145 -2.32 4.68 0.38
N VAL A 146 -3.44 4.60 1.12
CA VAL A 146 -3.59 5.34 2.39
C VAL A 146 -2.52 4.92 3.39
N LEU A 147 -2.30 3.63 3.63
CA LEU A 147 -1.26 3.16 4.54
C LEU A 147 0.14 3.60 4.10
N LYS A 148 0.42 3.57 2.80
CA LYS A 148 1.67 4.06 2.21
C LYS A 148 1.87 5.56 2.45
N LEU A 149 0.84 6.37 2.22
CA LEU A 149 0.85 7.82 2.45
C LEU A 149 1.00 8.16 3.94
N ILE A 150 0.31 7.44 4.83
CA ILE A 150 0.49 7.54 6.29
C ILE A 150 1.95 7.20 6.66
N THR A 151 2.50 6.13 6.07
CA THR A 151 3.89 5.71 6.32
C THR A 151 4.88 6.79 5.93
N ILE A 152 4.75 7.37 4.73
CA ILE A 152 5.60 8.47 4.29
C ILE A 152 5.41 9.70 5.18
N SER A 153 4.18 9.99 5.61
CA SER A 153 3.90 11.13 6.50
C SER A 153 4.61 10.99 7.85
N PHE A 154 4.60 9.78 8.44
CA PHE A 154 5.30 9.51 9.70
C PHE A 154 6.81 9.29 9.53
N LEU A 155 7.28 9.00 8.32
CA LEU A 155 8.71 9.01 7.99
C LEU A 155 9.30 10.42 8.12
N MET A 156 8.51 11.46 7.80
CA MET A 156 8.97 12.84 7.83
C MET A 156 9.50 13.21 9.23
N PRO A 157 10.59 13.99 9.33
CA PRO A 157 11.14 14.43 10.60
C PRO A 157 10.14 15.17 11.49
N GLN A 158 10.40 15.22 12.79
CA GLN A 158 9.53 15.95 13.70
C GLN A 158 9.65 17.47 13.54
N SER A 159 10.84 17.98 13.21
CA SER A 159 11.13 19.41 13.05
C SER A 159 11.33 19.78 11.59
N LEU A 160 10.85 20.96 11.22
CA LEU A 160 11.18 21.59 9.93
C LEU A 160 12.61 22.15 9.96
N PRO A 161 13.29 22.25 8.79
CA PRO A 161 12.82 21.85 7.46
C PRO A 161 12.94 20.34 7.20
N PHE A 162 12.05 19.79 6.38
CA PHE A 162 12.17 18.42 5.88
C PHE A 162 13.20 18.38 4.76
N LYS A 163 14.50 18.40 5.08
CA LYS A 163 15.55 18.54 4.05
C LYS A 163 15.44 17.45 2.97
N SER A 164 15.09 17.85 1.76
CA SER A 164 14.89 16.94 0.62
C SER A 164 16.17 16.17 0.24
N SER A 165 17.34 16.77 0.50
CA SER A 165 18.67 16.17 0.33
C SER A 165 19.08 15.19 1.45
N SER A 166 18.29 15.06 2.52
CA SER A 166 18.61 14.10 3.59
C SER A 166 18.43 12.67 3.12
N ILE A 167 19.42 11.82 3.41
CA ILE A 167 19.31 10.37 3.22
C ILE A 167 18.38 9.81 4.29
N VAL A 168 17.45 8.95 3.88
CA VAL A 168 16.59 8.19 4.78
C VAL A 168 17.34 6.96 5.24
N ASP A 169 17.98 7.06 6.41
CA ASP A 169 18.74 5.98 7.03
C ASP A 169 18.39 5.79 8.51
N VAL A 170 19.17 4.97 9.21
CA VAL A 170 18.96 4.70 10.64
C VAL A 170 19.03 5.97 11.50
N HIS A 171 19.82 6.98 11.09
CA HIS A 171 20.04 8.23 11.81
C HIS A 171 18.93 9.27 11.58
N LEU A 172 18.10 9.10 10.55
CA LEU A 172 16.97 9.99 10.33
C LEU A 172 15.99 9.93 11.53
N SER A 173 15.89 11.03 12.27
CA SER A 173 14.93 11.18 13.35
C SER A 173 13.53 11.46 12.80
N ASN A 174 12.72 10.41 12.71
CA ASN A 174 11.33 10.47 12.25
C ASN A 174 10.34 10.72 13.41
N GLN A 175 9.06 10.89 13.10
CA GLN A 175 8.05 11.12 14.11
C GLN A 175 7.83 9.89 15.01
N SER A 176 7.56 10.12 16.29
CA SER A 176 7.20 9.05 17.23
C SER A 176 5.85 8.42 16.86
N ILE A 177 5.82 7.08 16.83
CA ILE A 177 4.62 6.32 16.44
C ILE A 177 4.24 5.41 17.60
N HIS A 178 3.11 5.71 18.22
CA HIS A 178 2.55 4.91 19.31
C HIS A 178 1.07 4.67 19.01
N TYR A 179 0.63 3.42 19.17
CA TYR A 179 -0.73 3.04 18.81
C TYR A 179 -1.81 3.75 19.63
N PHE A 180 -1.49 4.14 20.87
CA PHE A 180 -2.39 4.95 21.68
C PHE A 180 -2.55 6.40 21.18
N ASN A 181 -1.56 6.92 20.44
CA ASN A 181 -1.52 8.33 20.04
C ASN A 181 -1.75 8.53 18.54
N ILE A 182 -1.83 7.45 17.75
CA ILE A 182 -1.97 7.56 16.30
C ILE A 182 -3.27 8.28 15.91
N GLY A 183 -4.36 8.07 16.65
CA GLY A 183 -5.65 8.75 16.43
C GLY A 183 -5.62 10.25 16.66
N ASN A 184 -4.66 10.76 17.42
CA ASN A 184 -4.48 12.20 17.61
C ASN A 184 -3.66 12.83 16.47
N LYS A 185 -3.07 12.00 15.59
CA LYS A 185 -2.22 12.42 14.48
C LYS A 185 -2.86 12.21 13.10
N VAL A 186 -4.07 11.64 13.05
CA VAL A 186 -4.86 11.44 11.83
C VAL A 186 -6.31 11.84 12.07
N SER A 187 -7.03 12.21 11.00
CA SER A 187 -8.39 12.72 11.07
C SER A 187 -9.41 11.60 11.26
N ASN A 188 -10.62 11.98 11.71
CA ASN A 188 -11.76 11.08 11.75
C ASN A 188 -12.13 10.49 10.38
N PHE A 189 -11.73 11.13 9.28
CA PHE A 189 -11.96 10.60 7.93
C PHE A 189 -11.10 9.36 7.67
N ILE A 190 -9.82 9.39 8.06
CA ILE A 190 -8.93 8.22 8.00
C ILE A 190 -9.38 7.15 8.99
N ILE A 191 -9.75 7.55 10.22
CA ILE A 191 -10.20 6.63 11.28
C ILE A 191 -11.36 5.76 10.82
N LYS A 192 -12.37 6.37 10.19
CA LYS A 192 -13.59 5.69 9.72
C LYS A 192 -13.35 4.65 8.64
N ARG A 193 -12.19 4.65 7.97
CA ARG A 193 -11.83 3.63 6.99
C ARG A 193 -11.51 2.27 7.62
N PHE A 194 -11.25 2.25 8.93
CA PHE A 194 -10.83 1.05 9.65
C PHE A 194 -11.97 0.53 10.53
N SER A 195 -12.37 -0.72 10.32
CA SER A 195 -13.54 -1.37 10.91
C SER A 195 -13.49 -1.46 12.44
N THR A 196 -12.29 -1.55 13.01
CA THR A 196 -12.03 -1.69 14.45
C THR A 196 -10.88 -0.79 14.89
N TRP A 197 -11.14 0.50 15.00
CA TRP A 197 -10.13 1.55 15.19
C TRP A 197 -9.01 1.23 16.19
N TRP A 198 -9.31 0.63 17.35
CA TRP A 198 -8.30 0.32 18.38
C TRP A 198 -7.37 -0.85 18.00
N ILE A 199 -7.89 -1.89 17.34
CA ILE A 199 -7.11 -3.03 16.83
C ILE A 199 -6.35 -2.62 15.58
N ASP A 200 -7.02 -1.92 14.67
CA ASP A 200 -6.43 -1.42 13.44
C ASP A 200 -5.33 -0.42 13.75
N SER A 201 -5.49 0.46 14.75
CA SER A 201 -4.42 1.37 15.21
C SER A 201 -3.13 0.64 15.59
N PHE A 202 -3.23 -0.52 16.24
CA PHE A 202 -2.07 -1.33 16.58
C PHE A 202 -1.39 -1.88 15.32
N TRP A 203 -2.17 -2.44 14.39
CA TRP A 203 -1.66 -3.00 13.14
C TRP A 203 -1.10 -1.92 12.21
N ILE A 204 -1.80 -0.81 12.04
CA ILE A 204 -1.33 0.38 11.32
C ILE A 204 0.02 0.83 11.90
N CYS A 205 0.11 0.99 13.23
CA CYS A 205 1.37 1.38 13.87
C CYS A 205 2.50 0.38 13.61
N ARG A 206 2.21 -0.93 13.68
CA ARG A 206 3.20 -1.97 13.42
C ARG A 206 3.64 -1.96 11.95
N THR A 207 2.70 -1.86 11.02
CA THR A 207 2.94 -1.80 9.57
C THR A 207 3.76 -0.56 9.22
N VAL A 208 3.34 0.61 9.66
CA VAL A 208 4.06 1.88 9.46
C VAL A 208 5.48 1.80 10.01
N LYS A 209 5.68 1.29 11.24
CA LYS A 209 7.03 1.12 11.80
C LYS A 209 7.90 0.18 10.96
N THR A 210 7.32 -0.92 10.48
CA THR A 210 8.04 -1.91 9.66
C THR A 210 8.44 -1.32 8.31
N GLU A 211 7.51 -0.67 7.60
CA GLU A 211 7.79 -0.05 6.31
C GLU A 211 8.76 1.13 6.42
N ILE A 212 8.70 1.93 7.49
CA ILE A 212 9.69 2.98 7.73
C ILE A 212 11.09 2.38 7.91
N GLN A 213 11.24 1.28 8.65
CA GLN A 213 12.54 0.61 8.79
C GLN A 213 13.06 0.05 7.46
N LYS A 214 12.15 -0.42 6.60
CA LYS A 214 12.49 -0.83 5.24
C LYS A 214 12.94 0.35 4.39
N MET A 215 12.22 1.47 4.39
CA MET A 215 12.63 2.71 3.72
C MET A 215 14.01 3.19 4.19
N LYS A 216 14.32 3.08 5.49
CA LYS A 216 15.64 3.37 6.06
C LYS A 216 16.76 2.45 5.55
N ARG A 217 16.46 1.22 5.16
CA ARG A 217 17.43 0.29 4.56
C ARG A 217 17.69 0.60 3.08
N GLU A 218 16.71 1.18 2.39
CA GLU A 218 16.85 1.58 0.98
C GLU A 218 17.78 2.77 0.79
N LYS A 219 18.02 3.59 1.83
CA LYS A 219 18.92 4.75 1.81
C LYS A 219 18.62 5.76 0.69
N LYS A 220 17.35 5.90 0.31
CA LYS A 220 16.91 6.91 -0.66
C LYS A 220 16.84 8.29 -0.03
N LEU A 221 16.88 9.33 -0.85
CA LEU A 221 16.71 10.72 -0.39
C LEU A 221 15.28 10.96 0.10
N LEU A 222 15.08 11.88 1.05
CA LEU A 222 13.75 12.27 1.52
C LEU A 222 12.91 12.86 0.38
N ALA A 223 13.55 13.53 -0.59
CA ALA A 223 12.93 14.01 -1.84
C ALA A 223 12.15 12.90 -2.57
N TYR A 224 12.72 11.69 -2.65
CA TYR A 224 12.09 10.55 -3.31
C TYR A 224 10.75 10.19 -2.67
N TYR A 225 10.69 10.12 -1.35
CA TYR A 225 9.46 9.77 -0.64
C TYR A 225 8.42 10.90 -0.69
N LYS A 226 8.84 12.17 -0.67
CA LYS A 226 7.93 13.29 -0.92
C LYS A 226 7.32 13.21 -2.31
N GLN A 227 8.14 12.95 -3.33
CA GLN A 227 7.66 12.77 -4.70
C GLN A 227 6.67 11.63 -4.78
N MET A 228 6.97 10.47 -4.18
CA MET A 228 6.03 9.35 -4.11
C MET A 228 4.70 9.74 -3.47
N PHE A 229 4.73 10.50 -2.37
CA PHE A 229 3.52 10.97 -1.69
C PHE A 229 2.67 11.83 -2.63
N PHE A 230 3.28 12.82 -3.28
CA PHE A 230 2.61 13.66 -4.27
C PHE A 230 2.02 12.85 -5.43
N THR A 231 2.82 11.98 -6.04
CA THR A 231 2.39 11.17 -7.19
C THR A 231 1.18 10.32 -6.84
N GLU A 232 1.19 9.66 -5.68
CA GLU A 232 0.06 8.83 -5.25
C GLU A 232 -1.22 9.66 -5.06
N VAL A 233 -1.12 10.81 -4.38
CA VAL A 233 -2.28 11.69 -4.21
C VAL A 233 -2.79 12.18 -5.57
N MET A 234 -1.92 12.58 -6.49
CA MET A 234 -2.36 13.15 -7.77
C MET A 234 -2.87 12.13 -8.77
N THR A 235 -2.39 10.90 -8.71
CA THR A 235 -2.94 9.81 -9.53
C THR A 235 -4.39 9.51 -9.14
N HIS A 236 -4.69 9.50 -7.83
CA HIS A 236 -5.99 9.09 -7.32
C HIS A 236 -6.98 10.26 -7.11
N GLU A 237 -6.47 11.44 -6.79
CA GLU A 237 -7.22 12.69 -6.63
C GLU A 237 -6.66 13.81 -7.52
N PRO A 238 -6.74 13.65 -8.87
CA PRO A 238 -6.21 14.64 -9.81
C PRO A 238 -6.90 16.01 -9.73
N TYR A 239 -8.07 16.06 -9.09
CA TYR A 239 -8.89 17.27 -8.92
C TYR A 239 -8.74 17.91 -7.53
N TYR A 240 -7.79 17.47 -6.70
CA TYR A 240 -7.57 18.02 -5.35
C TYR A 240 -7.39 19.55 -5.37
N TRP A 241 -6.80 20.11 -6.42
CA TRP A 241 -6.54 21.54 -6.60
C TRP A 241 -7.72 22.34 -7.15
N ILE A 242 -8.78 21.67 -7.61
CA ILE A 242 -9.89 22.33 -8.30
C ILE A 242 -10.86 22.88 -7.26
N GLU A 243 -10.90 24.21 -7.18
CA GLU A 243 -11.94 24.91 -6.43
C GLU A 243 -13.30 24.70 -7.11
N LYS A 244 -14.34 24.45 -6.29
CA LYS A 244 -15.73 24.28 -6.75
C LYS A 244 -16.60 25.36 -6.12
N TYR A 245 -17.35 26.06 -6.95
CA TYR A 245 -18.29 27.10 -6.52
C TYR A 245 -19.70 26.76 -6.98
N LYS A 246 -20.71 26.97 -6.14
CA LYS A 246 -22.11 26.88 -6.57
C LYS A 246 -22.64 28.26 -6.93
N ALA A 247 -23.35 28.35 -8.05
CA ALA A 247 -24.02 29.56 -8.47
C ALA A 247 -25.31 29.22 -9.21
N THR A 248 -26.21 30.20 -9.31
CA THR A 248 -27.39 30.11 -10.17
C THR A 248 -27.10 30.83 -11.48
N TYR A 249 -27.10 30.08 -12.58
CA TYR A 249 -26.99 30.61 -13.93
C TYR A 249 -28.38 30.95 -14.47
N ASN A 250 -28.51 32.12 -15.08
CA ASN A 250 -29.73 32.56 -15.76
C ASN A 250 -29.47 32.69 -17.27
N ASP A 251 -30.12 31.86 -18.08
CA ASP A 251 -30.03 31.91 -19.54
C ASP A 251 -31.04 32.88 -20.20
N GLY A 252 -31.80 33.63 -19.37
CA GLY A 252 -32.86 34.54 -19.79
C GLY A 252 -34.27 33.95 -19.67
N ASN A 253 -34.41 32.62 -19.67
CA ASN A 253 -35.71 31.92 -19.59
C ASN A 253 -35.81 31.02 -18.35
N LYS A 254 -34.69 30.49 -17.85
CA LYS A 254 -34.64 29.54 -16.74
C LYS A 254 -33.43 29.79 -15.84
N LYS A 255 -33.68 29.79 -14.53
CA LYS A 255 -32.62 29.75 -13.51
C LYS A 255 -32.23 28.29 -13.24
N THR A 256 -30.94 27.99 -13.33
CA THR A 256 -30.39 26.65 -13.12
C THR A 256 -29.20 26.73 -12.16
N GLU A 257 -29.18 25.89 -11.12
CA GLU A 257 -28.02 25.75 -10.25
C GLU A 257 -26.89 25.04 -11.01
N VAL A 258 -25.69 25.63 -10.99
CA VAL A 258 -24.51 25.14 -11.67
C VAL A 258 -23.34 25.08 -10.69
N THR A 259 -22.48 24.06 -10.87
CA THR A 259 -21.19 23.99 -10.18
C THR A 259 -20.11 24.49 -11.13
N LEU A 260 -19.43 25.56 -10.73
CA LEU A 260 -18.38 26.22 -11.50
C LEU A 260 -17.02 25.67 -11.10
N THR A 261 -16.20 25.32 -12.09
CA THR A 261 -14.80 24.91 -11.87
C THR A 261 -13.89 25.48 -12.96
N VAL A 262 -12.60 25.60 -12.65
CA VAL A 262 -11.55 25.88 -13.64
C VAL A 262 -10.70 24.63 -13.79
N ASN A 263 -10.55 24.15 -15.02
CA ASN A 263 -9.73 22.98 -15.34
C ASN A 263 -8.95 23.21 -16.63
N PHE A 264 -7.90 22.41 -16.88
CA PHE A 264 -7.13 22.45 -18.12
C PHE A 264 -7.75 21.50 -19.16
N TYR A 265 -8.12 22.02 -20.32
CA TYR A 265 -8.70 21.22 -21.40
C TYR A 265 -7.64 20.29 -22.04
N GLU A 266 -7.90 18.98 -22.03
CA GLU A 266 -6.90 17.93 -22.33
C GLU A 266 -6.25 18.02 -23.73
N LEU A 267 -6.97 18.54 -24.73
CA LEU A 267 -6.48 18.63 -26.11
C LEU A 267 -5.50 19.78 -26.31
N ASN A 268 -5.71 20.93 -25.64
CA ASN A 268 -4.98 22.17 -25.91
C ASN A 268 -4.23 22.72 -24.69
N ASN A 269 -4.32 22.07 -23.53
CA ASN A 269 -3.70 22.46 -22.26
C ASN A 269 -3.97 23.93 -21.87
N LYS A 270 -5.16 24.43 -22.19
CA LYS A 270 -5.60 25.78 -21.83
C LYS A 270 -6.52 25.73 -20.60
N PRO A 271 -6.39 26.67 -19.66
CA PRO A 271 -7.34 26.77 -18.56
C PRO A 271 -8.70 27.23 -19.12
N SER A 272 -9.76 26.56 -18.69
CA SER A 272 -11.12 26.78 -19.17
C SER A 272 -12.11 26.74 -18.00
N LEU A 273 -13.19 27.52 -18.12
CA LEU A 273 -14.30 27.55 -17.18
C LEU A 273 -15.32 26.47 -17.54
N TYR A 274 -15.70 25.65 -16.56
CA TYR A 274 -16.64 24.54 -16.71
C TYR A 274 -17.86 24.72 -15.82
N PHE A 275 -19.01 24.33 -16.38
CA PHE A 275 -20.29 24.21 -15.67
C PHE A 275 -20.60 22.72 -15.53
N GLY A 276 -20.37 22.17 -14.33
CA GLY A 276 -20.31 20.73 -14.16
C GLY A 276 -19.19 20.14 -15.03
N GLU A 277 -19.57 19.30 -15.99
CA GLU A 277 -18.64 18.67 -16.95
C GLU A 277 -18.58 19.41 -18.30
N VAL A 278 -19.41 20.44 -18.50
CA VAL A 278 -19.52 21.17 -19.77
C VAL A 278 -18.54 22.33 -19.78
N MET A 279 -17.62 22.35 -20.75
CA MET A 279 -16.71 23.47 -20.97
C MET A 279 -17.50 24.64 -21.59
N MET A 280 -17.44 25.82 -20.95
CA MET A 280 -18.16 27.01 -21.40
C MET A 280 -17.26 27.95 -22.19
N TYR A 281 -16.13 28.33 -21.60
CA TYR A 281 -15.20 29.30 -22.18
C TYR A 281 -13.76 28.92 -21.88
N SER A 282 -12.88 29.11 -22.86
CA SER A 282 -11.44 29.16 -22.57
C SER A 282 -11.11 30.49 -21.90
N LEU A 283 -10.25 30.51 -20.89
CA LEU A 283 -10.02 31.73 -20.10
C LEU A 283 -9.34 32.85 -20.91
N ASP A 284 -8.68 32.55 -22.05
CA ASP A 284 -8.13 33.53 -22.99
C ASP A 284 -9.18 34.21 -23.87
N GLU A 285 -10.41 33.69 -23.89
CA GLU A 285 -11.55 34.28 -24.60
C GLU A 285 -12.29 35.32 -23.75
N LEU A 286 -12.07 35.34 -22.44
CA LEU A 286 -12.74 36.27 -21.53
C LEU A 286 -12.16 37.68 -21.67
N ILE A 287 -13.02 38.68 -21.88
CA ILE A 287 -12.61 40.10 -21.99
C ILE A 287 -12.80 40.81 -20.66
N ASP A 288 -13.88 40.52 -19.95
CA ASP A 288 -14.25 41.25 -18.74
C ASP A 288 -15.02 40.38 -17.75
N ILE A 289 -14.86 40.71 -16.46
CA ILE A 289 -15.58 40.09 -15.35
C ILE A 289 -15.94 41.20 -14.36
N LYS A 290 -17.21 41.26 -13.93
CA LYS A 290 -17.71 42.27 -12.98
C LYS A 290 -18.56 41.65 -11.89
N ILE A 291 -18.62 42.29 -10.74
CA ILE A 291 -19.65 42.03 -9.74
C ILE A 291 -20.65 43.20 -9.81
N GLU A 292 -21.95 42.90 -9.86
CA GLU A 292 -22.98 43.94 -9.95
C GLU A 292 -23.06 44.74 -8.65
N CYS A 293 -22.65 46.01 -8.68
CA CYS A 293 -22.62 46.91 -7.52
C CYS A 293 -23.99 47.28 -6.91
N TYR A 294 -25.09 47.12 -7.65
CA TYR A 294 -26.41 47.66 -7.27
C TYR A 294 -27.47 46.58 -7.22
N ASN A 295 -27.89 46.20 -6.01
CA ASN A 295 -29.23 45.64 -5.80
C ASN A 295 -30.15 46.79 -5.39
N LEU A 296 -31.30 46.90 -6.05
CA LEU A 296 -32.34 47.89 -5.72
C LEU A 296 -32.79 47.81 -4.25
N ASP A 297 -32.58 46.65 -3.61
CA ASP A 297 -33.01 46.33 -2.25
C ASP A 297 -31.92 46.57 -1.17
N GLY A 298 -30.74 47.11 -1.51
CA GLY A 298 -29.65 47.33 -0.56
C GLY A 298 -28.90 46.06 -0.11
N ALA A 299 -29.22 44.90 -0.69
CA ALA A 299 -28.54 43.63 -0.43
C ALA A 299 -27.11 43.62 -1.00
N PRO A 300 -26.12 42.98 -0.33
CA PRO A 300 -24.74 42.96 -0.78
C PRO A 300 -24.60 42.32 -2.17
N PRO A 301 -23.69 42.83 -3.02
CA PRO A 301 -23.54 42.39 -4.40
C PRO A 301 -23.04 40.94 -4.47
N LYS A 302 -23.83 40.06 -5.09
CA LYS A 302 -23.57 38.61 -5.18
C LYS A 302 -23.66 38.05 -6.59
N THR A 303 -23.90 38.91 -7.59
CA THR A 303 -24.04 38.53 -8.99
C THR A 303 -22.75 38.85 -9.75
N VAL A 304 -22.21 37.87 -10.46
CA VAL A 304 -21.02 37.99 -11.30
C VAL A 304 -21.43 37.98 -12.77
N LEU A 305 -20.96 38.98 -13.52
CA LEU A 305 -21.12 39.07 -14.96
C LEU A 305 -19.82 38.66 -15.65
N ILE A 306 -19.88 37.72 -16.60
CA ILE A 306 -18.71 37.29 -17.39
C ILE A 306 -18.98 37.62 -18.86
N SER A 307 -18.07 38.39 -19.46
CA SER A 307 -18.17 38.84 -20.84
C SER A 307 -17.07 38.20 -21.70
N PRO A 308 -17.41 37.19 -22.53
CA PRO A 308 -16.48 36.60 -23.50
C PRO A 308 -16.27 37.51 -24.73
N ARG A 309 -15.22 37.25 -25.51
CA ARG A 309 -14.92 37.98 -26.75
C ARG A 309 -15.97 37.77 -27.83
N ASN A 310 -16.40 36.53 -27.97
CA ASN A 310 -17.39 36.10 -28.96
C ASN A 310 -18.55 35.45 -28.20
N GLY A 311 -19.56 36.22 -27.81
CA GLY A 311 -20.73 35.68 -27.11
C GLY A 311 -21.48 36.73 -26.30
N ALA A 312 -22.65 36.33 -25.78
CA ALA A 312 -23.41 37.14 -24.84
C ALA A 312 -22.74 37.16 -23.47
N THR A 313 -22.94 38.25 -22.72
CA THR A 313 -22.52 38.32 -21.31
C THR A 313 -23.42 37.41 -20.49
N MET A 314 -22.80 36.55 -19.67
CA MET A 314 -23.53 35.67 -18.76
C MET A 314 -23.60 36.25 -17.35
N SER A 315 -24.66 35.88 -16.62
CA SER A 315 -24.90 36.30 -15.24
C SER A 315 -24.97 35.08 -14.31
N LEU A 316 -24.25 35.16 -13.19
CA LEU A 316 -24.11 34.10 -12.18
C LEU A 316 -24.40 34.65 -10.79
N GLU A 317 -25.46 34.17 -10.15
CA GLU A 317 -25.87 34.59 -8.81
C GLU A 317 -25.31 33.62 -7.74
N PHE A 318 -24.48 34.12 -6.83
CA PHE A 318 -23.86 33.34 -5.75
C PHE A 318 -24.66 33.45 -4.44
N ALA A 319 -24.41 32.53 -3.50
CA ALA A 319 -25.07 32.54 -2.19
C ALA A 319 -24.68 33.76 -1.33
N ALA A 320 -23.44 34.23 -1.44
CA ALA A 320 -22.91 35.35 -0.68
C ALA A 320 -21.88 36.16 -1.48
N LYS A 321 -21.71 37.43 -1.11
CA LYS A 321 -20.69 38.32 -1.69
C LYS A 321 -19.29 37.70 -1.66
N GLY A 322 -18.87 37.16 -0.51
CA GLY A 322 -17.54 36.55 -0.37
C GLY A 322 -17.30 35.38 -1.33
N ALA A 323 -18.32 34.58 -1.65
CA ALA A 323 -18.22 33.50 -2.63
C ALA A 323 -18.02 34.04 -4.06
N ALA A 324 -18.75 35.10 -4.43
CA ALA A 324 -18.58 35.79 -5.70
C ALA A 324 -17.16 36.39 -5.83
N GLU A 325 -16.67 37.08 -4.79
CA GLU A 325 -15.32 37.66 -4.75
C GLU A 325 -14.22 36.57 -4.83
N SER A 326 -14.42 35.46 -4.13
CA SER A 326 -13.53 34.30 -4.16
C SER A 326 -13.47 33.67 -5.55
N PHE A 327 -14.61 33.53 -6.24
CA PHE A 327 -14.68 33.01 -7.60
C PHE A 327 -14.01 33.95 -8.63
N VAL A 328 -14.27 35.25 -8.57
CA VAL A 328 -13.64 36.23 -9.47
C VAL A 328 -12.12 36.26 -9.26
N SER A 329 -11.66 36.21 -8.01
CA SER A 329 -10.22 36.15 -7.70
C SER A 329 -9.56 34.85 -8.18
N MET A 330 -10.28 33.71 -8.15
CA MET A 330 -9.81 32.46 -8.76
C MET A 330 -9.58 32.65 -10.27
N LEU A 331 -10.57 33.14 -11.01
CA LEU A 331 -10.45 33.35 -12.46
C LEU A 331 -9.31 34.29 -12.81
N GLN A 332 -9.20 35.42 -12.11
CA GLN A 332 -8.12 36.40 -12.31
C GLN A 332 -6.74 35.78 -12.05
N GLY A 333 -6.59 34.96 -10.99
CA GLY A 333 -5.33 34.27 -10.69
C GLY A 333 -4.94 33.24 -11.74
N PHE A 334 -5.89 32.44 -12.22
CA PHE A 334 -5.63 31.48 -13.30
C PHE A 334 -5.25 32.17 -14.61
N VAL A 335 -5.93 33.26 -14.98
CA VAL A 335 -5.58 34.04 -16.16
C VAL A 335 -4.17 34.60 -16.04
N MET A 336 -3.81 35.17 -14.89
CA MET A 336 -2.45 35.67 -14.67
C MET A 336 -1.41 34.55 -14.79
N LEU A 337 -1.58 33.43 -14.10
CA LEU A 337 -0.53 32.42 -14.03
C LEU A 337 -0.44 31.53 -15.29
N PHE A 338 -1.55 31.34 -16.01
CA PHE A 338 -1.65 30.31 -17.05
C PHE A 338 -2.06 30.81 -18.43
N VAL A 339 -2.56 32.03 -18.56
CA VAL A 339 -2.90 32.64 -19.86
C VAL A 339 -1.92 33.77 -20.18
N SER A 340 -1.87 34.78 -19.32
CA SER A 340 -1.00 35.94 -19.48
C SER A 340 -0.85 36.65 -18.14
N TYR A 341 0.36 36.62 -17.59
CA TYR A 341 0.74 37.25 -16.31
C TYR A 341 0.37 38.74 -16.22
N ASP A 342 0.35 39.37 -17.39
CA ASP A 342 0.15 40.79 -17.57
C ASP A 342 -1.30 41.19 -17.87
N PHE A 343 -2.19 40.21 -18.02
CA PHE A 343 -3.60 40.44 -18.30
C PHE A 343 -4.39 40.73 -17.01
N CYS A 344 -5.21 41.77 -17.08
CA CYS A 344 -6.18 42.10 -16.05
C CYS A 344 -7.52 42.42 -16.71
N PHE A 345 -8.60 41.88 -16.16
CA PHE A 345 -9.94 42.23 -16.59
C PHE A 345 -10.20 43.73 -16.35
N LYS A 346 -10.72 44.41 -17.37
CA LYS A 346 -10.84 45.89 -17.42
C LYS A 346 -11.69 46.46 -16.28
N SER A 347 -12.74 45.76 -15.89
CA SER A 347 -13.72 46.21 -14.90
C SER A 347 -13.67 45.40 -13.60
N CYS A 348 -12.59 44.65 -13.37
CA CYS A 348 -12.42 43.87 -12.17
C CYS A 348 -12.16 44.83 -11.00
N GLU A 349 -13.14 45.01 -10.12
CA GLU A 349 -12.98 45.76 -8.85
C GLU A 349 -11.80 45.24 -8.01
N PHE A 350 -11.27 44.06 -8.35
CA PHE A 350 -10.15 43.39 -7.72
C PHE A 350 -8.76 43.71 -8.30
N GLN A 351 -8.61 44.76 -9.14
CA GLN A 351 -7.27 45.19 -9.58
C GLN A 351 -6.44 45.67 -8.37
N THR A 352 -5.31 45.01 -8.11
CA THR A 352 -4.32 45.49 -7.14
C THR A 352 -3.58 46.72 -7.66
N MET A 353 -2.95 47.47 -6.75
CA MET A 353 -2.11 48.60 -7.11
C MET A 353 -1.00 48.22 -8.10
N ASP A 354 -0.37 47.07 -7.93
CA ASP A 354 0.67 46.57 -8.84
C ASP A 354 0.11 46.28 -10.23
N MET A 355 -1.12 45.75 -10.34
CA MET A 355 -1.77 45.49 -11.63
C MET A 355 -2.07 46.79 -12.39
N LYS A 356 -2.59 47.80 -11.67
CA LYS A 356 -2.81 49.15 -12.21
C LYS A 356 -1.48 49.76 -12.66
N LEU A 357 -0.43 49.62 -11.84
CA LEU A 357 0.91 50.12 -12.13
C LEU A 357 1.49 49.49 -13.40
N ARG A 358 1.39 48.16 -13.56
CA ARG A 358 1.89 47.46 -14.76
C ARG A 358 1.27 48.00 -16.04
N SER A 359 -0.03 48.28 -16.02
CA SER A 359 -0.71 48.89 -17.16
C SER A 359 -0.17 50.30 -17.46
N GLN A 360 -0.06 51.15 -16.44
CA GLN A 360 0.32 52.55 -16.60
C GLN A 360 1.79 52.76 -16.94
N LEU A 361 2.70 51.98 -16.35
CA LEU A 361 4.14 52.00 -16.68
C LEU A 361 4.47 51.13 -17.90
N GLN A 362 3.50 50.38 -18.44
CA GLN A 362 3.75 49.36 -19.47
C GLN A 362 4.90 48.42 -19.03
N SER A 363 4.89 48.05 -17.75
CA SER A 363 5.90 47.23 -17.10
C SER A 363 5.45 45.77 -16.99
N PHE A 364 6.42 44.89 -16.74
CA PHE A 364 6.21 43.45 -16.56
C PHE A 364 6.38 43.05 -15.09
N GLY A 365 5.97 41.83 -14.72
CA GLY A 365 6.33 41.24 -13.42
C GLY A 365 7.78 40.80 -13.34
N TYR A 366 8.05 39.81 -12.49
CA TYR A 366 9.36 39.17 -12.38
C TYR A 366 9.86 38.67 -13.76
N LEU A 367 11.09 39.03 -14.12
CA LEU A 367 11.80 38.51 -15.29
C LEU A 367 13.19 38.02 -14.88
N SER A 368 13.62 36.87 -15.43
CA SER A 368 15.00 36.40 -15.24
C SER A 368 15.99 37.26 -16.02
N SER A 369 17.25 37.25 -15.58
CA SER A 369 18.31 38.00 -16.27
C SER A 369 18.55 37.50 -17.71
N SER A 370 18.31 36.21 -17.98
CA SER A 370 18.34 35.65 -19.34
C SER A 370 17.20 36.19 -20.19
N SER A 371 15.96 36.22 -19.70
CA SER A 371 14.81 36.77 -20.43
C SER A 371 14.95 38.26 -20.71
N ILE A 372 15.41 39.05 -19.73
CA ILE A 372 15.73 40.46 -19.91
C ILE A 372 16.76 40.63 -21.03
N THR A 373 17.80 39.81 -21.01
CA THR A 373 18.86 39.86 -22.01
C THR A 373 18.33 39.56 -23.41
N THR A 374 17.48 38.55 -23.55
CA THR A 374 16.85 38.19 -24.83
C THR A 374 15.91 39.28 -25.34
N ILE A 375 15.07 39.88 -24.49
CA ILE A 375 14.13 40.94 -24.89
C ILE A 375 14.86 42.22 -25.33
N LEU A 376 15.95 42.56 -24.64
CA LEU A 376 16.76 43.74 -24.95
C LEU A 376 17.86 43.48 -25.98
N SER A 377 18.01 42.24 -26.47
CA SER A 377 18.97 41.90 -27.52
C SER A 377 18.61 42.62 -28.84
N SER A 378 19.61 43.07 -29.59
CA SER A 378 19.38 43.70 -30.88
C SER A 378 20.58 43.68 -31.82
N ALA A 379 20.31 43.79 -33.11
CA ALA A 379 21.23 44.25 -34.14
C ALA A 379 21.01 45.76 -34.38
N GLY A 380 21.80 46.64 -33.75
CA GLY A 380 21.77 48.10 -34.01
C GLY A 380 22.11 48.98 -32.81
N ASP A 381 22.36 50.27 -33.07
CA ASP A 381 22.94 51.22 -32.09
C ASP A 381 21.91 51.99 -31.22
N THR A 382 20.61 51.70 -31.38
CA THR A 382 19.57 52.41 -30.60
C THR A 382 19.47 51.87 -29.18
N SER A 383 19.50 52.77 -28.19
CA SER A 383 19.17 52.43 -26.79
C SER A 383 17.77 51.83 -26.67
N ARG A 384 17.63 50.81 -25.82
CA ARG A 384 16.36 50.16 -25.52
C ARG A 384 16.23 49.98 -24.02
N PHE A 385 15.01 50.05 -23.51
CA PHE A 385 14.76 49.80 -22.09
C PHE A 385 13.51 48.97 -21.87
N LEU A 386 13.45 48.28 -20.74
CA LEU A 386 12.24 47.66 -20.22
C LEU A 386 12.05 48.04 -18.75
N ILE A 387 10.81 47.96 -18.29
CA ILE A 387 10.46 48.14 -16.88
C ILE A 387 9.89 46.83 -16.39
N HIS A 388 10.38 46.31 -15.26
CA HIS A 388 9.89 45.07 -14.68
C HIS A 388 9.92 45.12 -13.15
N GLU A 389 9.17 44.24 -12.50
CA GLU A 389 9.21 44.13 -11.04
C GLU A 389 10.56 43.55 -10.59
N SER A 390 11.11 44.11 -9.51
CA SER A 390 12.42 43.75 -8.99
C SER A 390 12.43 42.27 -8.58
N PRO A 391 13.45 41.51 -9.00
CA PRO A 391 13.57 40.11 -8.65
C PRO A 391 13.89 39.91 -7.17
N TYR A 392 14.22 40.96 -6.42
CA TYR A 392 14.64 40.88 -5.02
C TYR A 392 13.73 41.64 -4.05
N LYS A 393 12.90 42.58 -4.55
CA LYS A 393 12.08 43.47 -3.71
C LYS A 393 10.66 43.56 -4.23
N PHE A 394 9.73 42.94 -3.50
CA PHE A 394 8.30 43.01 -3.79
C PHE A 394 7.80 44.47 -3.86
N GLY A 395 6.98 44.79 -4.86
CA GLY A 395 6.41 46.13 -5.04
C GLY A 395 7.41 47.21 -5.48
N LYS A 396 8.67 46.85 -5.77
CA LYS A 396 9.65 47.76 -6.39
C LYS A 396 9.86 47.38 -7.85
N TYR A 397 10.11 48.38 -8.68
CA TYR A 397 10.29 48.18 -10.12
C TYR A 397 11.70 48.62 -10.53
N GLU A 398 12.27 47.95 -11.53
CA GLU A 398 13.57 48.25 -12.10
C GLU A 398 13.40 48.63 -13.58
N VAL A 399 14.14 49.65 -14.01
CA VAL A 399 14.34 49.97 -15.42
C VAL A 399 15.67 49.38 -15.83
N VAL A 400 15.65 48.43 -16.77
CA VAL A 400 16.86 47.89 -17.38
C VAL A 400 17.02 48.52 -18.75
N VAL A 401 18.09 49.27 -18.92
CA VAL A 401 18.48 49.94 -20.17
C VAL A 401 19.64 49.18 -20.76
N ARG A 402 19.56 48.87 -22.06
CA ARG A 402 20.68 48.33 -22.83
C ARG A 402 21.01 49.22 -24.01
N HIS A 403 22.29 49.49 -24.16
CA HIS A 403 22.86 50.21 -25.29
C HIS A 403 24.17 49.51 -25.68
N LYS A 404 24.23 48.97 -26.90
CA LYS A 404 25.31 48.04 -27.32
C LYS A 404 25.46 46.89 -26.31
N ALA A 405 26.68 46.67 -25.79
CA ALA A 405 27.00 45.66 -24.79
C ALA A 405 26.83 46.17 -23.34
N GLU A 406 26.51 47.45 -23.13
CA GLU A 406 26.39 48.04 -21.81
C GLU A 406 24.95 47.94 -21.27
N GLU A 407 24.83 47.57 -20.00
CA GLU A 407 23.58 47.49 -19.26
C GLU A 407 23.59 48.49 -18.10
N THR A 408 22.54 49.29 -17.99
CA THR A 408 22.32 50.22 -16.86
C THR A 408 21.01 49.88 -16.19
N ARG A 409 21.00 49.85 -14.85
CA ARG A 409 19.80 49.62 -14.05
C ARG A 409 19.43 50.85 -13.24
N LEU A 410 18.14 51.16 -13.18
CA LEU A 410 17.56 52.25 -12.41
C LEU A 410 16.44 51.68 -11.54
N ASP A 411 16.27 52.21 -10.34
CA ASP A 411 15.21 51.79 -9.42
C ASP A 411 14.01 52.74 -9.52
N ILE A 412 12.81 52.19 -9.52
CA ILE A 412 11.55 52.93 -9.38
C ILE A 412 10.96 52.61 -8.01
N GLU A 413 10.72 53.66 -7.24
CA GLU A 413 9.98 53.60 -5.98
C GLU A 413 8.59 54.21 -6.17
N ILE A 414 7.56 53.44 -5.78
CA ILE A 414 6.17 53.88 -5.79
C ILE A 414 5.89 54.58 -4.47
N ILE A 415 5.42 55.82 -4.53
CA ILE A 415 5.03 56.57 -3.32
C ILE A 415 3.56 56.32 -3.01
N ASP A 416 2.71 56.44 -4.04
CA ASP A 416 1.27 56.30 -3.92
C ASP A 416 0.61 55.96 -5.26
N GLU A 417 -0.72 56.07 -5.31
CA GLU A 417 -1.54 55.82 -6.48
C GLU A 417 -1.27 56.73 -7.69
N ASN A 418 -0.42 57.75 -7.64
CA ASN A 418 -0.06 58.58 -8.80
C ASN A 418 1.43 58.92 -8.93
N ARG A 419 2.18 58.93 -7.83
CA ARG A 419 3.56 59.44 -7.79
C ARG A 419 4.61 58.33 -7.72
N VAL A 420 5.70 58.53 -8.44
CA VAL A 420 6.85 57.63 -8.51
C VAL A 420 8.16 58.41 -8.46
N LYS A 421 9.20 57.77 -7.91
CA LYS A 421 10.58 58.27 -7.91
C LYS A 421 11.49 57.34 -8.67
N LEU A 422 12.39 57.91 -9.47
CA LEU A 422 13.42 57.20 -10.22
C LEU A 422 14.78 57.46 -9.57
N PHE A 423 15.53 56.39 -9.31
CA PHE A 423 16.85 56.45 -8.69
C PHE A 423 17.90 55.76 -9.57
N GLN A 424 19.14 56.22 -9.44
CA GLN A 424 20.33 55.53 -9.95
C GLN A 424 21.39 55.54 -8.86
N ASN A 425 21.89 54.37 -8.46
CA ASN A 425 22.88 54.24 -7.39
C ASN A 425 22.48 54.97 -6.09
N LYS A 426 21.19 54.88 -5.72
CA LYS A 426 20.55 55.57 -4.56
C LYS A 426 20.41 57.10 -4.70
N THR A 427 20.85 57.70 -5.79
CA THR A 427 20.63 59.13 -6.08
C THR A 427 19.30 59.32 -6.79
N GLU A 428 18.44 60.20 -6.28
CA GLU A 428 17.17 60.55 -6.91
C GLU A 428 17.43 61.31 -8.22
N LEU A 429 16.94 60.77 -9.33
CA LEU A 429 17.03 61.38 -10.65
C LEU A 429 15.79 62.21 -10.99
N LYS A 430 14.62 61.72 -10.57
CA LYS A 430 13.33 62.35 -10.89
C LYS A 430 12.24 61.89 -9.93
N SER A 431 11.35 62.81 -9.56
CA SER A 431 10.09 62.54 -8.85
C SER A 431 8.96 63.15 -9.67
N CYS A 432 8.04 62.33 -10.16
CA CYS A 432 6.94 62.80 -11.02
C CYS A 432 5.76 61.83 -11.01
N ASP A 433 4.69 62.17 -11.73
CA ASP A 433 3.65 61.21 -12.05
C ASP A 433 4.16 60.15 -13.04
N ARG A 434 3.37 59.09 -13.21
CA ARG A 434 3.75 57.94 -14.04
C ARG A 434 3.83 58.24 -15.53
N PRO A 435 2.86 58.96 -16.14
CA PRO A 435 2.97 59.38 -17.53
C PRO A 435 4.23 60.22 -17.82
N ALA A 436 4.58 61.14 -16.92
CA ALA A 436 5.78 61.96 -17.03
C ALA A 436 7.07 61.13 -16.90
N LEU A 437 7.06 60.09 -16.06
CA LEU A 437 8.19 59.16 -15.96
C LEU A 437 8.40 58.41 -17.29
N LEU A 438 7.33 57.86 -17.88
CA LEU A 438 7.41 57.18 -19.17
C LEU A 438 7.89 58.11 -20.28
N HIS A 439 7.37 59.32 -20.33
CA HIS A 439 7.81 60.33 -21.29
C HIS A 439 9.32 60.63 -21.12
N TYR A 440 9.78 60.81 -19.88
CA TYR A 440 11.20 61.00 -19.57
C TYR A 440 12.07 59.83 -20.05
N LEU A 441 11.68 58.59 -19.72
CA LEU A 441 12.43 57.39 -20.10
C LEU A 441 12.47 57.20 -21.62
N ARG A 442 11.35 57.43 -22.33
CA ARG A 442 11.28 57.34 -23.80
C ARG A 442 12.12 58.41 -24.49
N ASN A 443 12.16 59.64 -23.97
CA ASN A 443 13.00 60.68 -24.55
C ASN A 443 14.49 60.37 -24.37
N LYS A 444 14.88 59.86 -23.18
CA LYS A 444 16.26 59.56 -22.82
C LYS A 444 16.79 58.28 -23.48
N TYR A 445 16.01 57.19 -23.39
CA TYR A 445 16.43 55.84 -23.79
C TYR A 445 15.75 55.32 -25.06
N LYS A 446 14.97 56.16 -25.74
CA LYS A 446 14.34 55.92 -27.05
C LYS A 446 13.24 54.86 -27.04
N ILE A 447 13.60 53.58 -27.10
CA ILE A 447 12.64 52.50 -27.37
C ILE A 447 12.33 51.72 -26.09
N GLN A 448 11.08 51.79 -25.64
CA GLN A 448 10.58 50.87 -24.62
C GLN A 448 10.24 49.51 -25.26
N ARG A 449 10.83 48.43 -24.78
CA ARG A 449 10.40 47.07 -25.09
C ARG A 449 9.29 46.67 -24.13
N ILE A 450 8.14 46.33 -24.69
CA ILE A 450 6.99 45.82 -23.95
C ILE A 450 6.95 44.31 -24.19
N PRO A 451 7.20 43.47 -23.16
CA PRO A 451 7.29 42.02 -23.36
C PRO A 451 6.04 41.41 -23.98
N ARG A 452 4.84 41.97 -23.73
CA ARG A 452 3.55 41.53 -24.31
C ARG A 452 3.54 41.42 -25.85
N ASN A 453 4.44 42.11 -26.54
CA ASN A 453 4.56 42.09 -28.00
C ASN A 453 5.75 41.24 -28.50
N TYR A 454 6.33 40.40 -27.63
CA TYR A 454 7.54 39.65 -27.91
C TYR A 454 7.24 38.16 -28.13
N PRO A 455 7.70 37.54 -29.23
CA PRO A 455 7.36 36.14 -29.57
C PRO A 455 7.76 35.11 -28.49
N SER A 456 8.86 35.35 -27.75
CA SER A 456 9.29 34.48 -26.66
C SER A 456 8.55 34.72 -25.33
N MET A 457 7.42 35.43 -25.33
CA MET A 457 6.47 35.42 -24.20
C MET A 457 6.00 34.02 -23.85
N GLU A 458 5.98 33.10 -24.82
CA GLU A 458 5.71 31.69 -24.56
C GLU A 458 6.77 31.07 -23.64
N GLU A 459 8.06 31.45 -23.76
CA GLU A 459 9.16 31.01 -22.88
C GLU A 459 9.05 31.60 -21.46
N ILE A 460 8.49 32.81 -21.33
CA ILE A 460 8.29 33.50 -20.05
C ILE A 460 7.06 32.96 -19.33
N ASN A 461 5.97 32.71 -20.05
CA ASN A 461 4.83 31.94 -19.52
C ASN A 461 5.27 30.52 -19.16
N LYS A 462 6.22 29.95 -19.93
CA LYS A 462 6.90 28.72 -19.58
C LYS A 462 7.80 28.83 -18.34
N LEU A 463 8.29 29.98 -17.85
CA LEU A 463 9.00 30.03 -16.56
C LEU A 463 8.11 29.56 -15.38
N PHE A 464 6.80 29.75 -15.50
CA PHE A 464 5.80 29.25 -14.54
C PHE A 464 5.34 27.81 -14.85
N GLN A 465 5.67 27.27 -16.03
CA GLN A 465 5.31 25.90 -16.47
C GLN A 465 6.51 24.91 -16.58
N LEU A 466 7.76 25.39 -16.74
CA LEU A 466 8.99 24.66 -17.11
C LEU A 466 10.09 24.67 -16.05
N ASN A 467 10.01 25.47 -14.97
CA ASN A 467 10.95 25.36 -13.84
C ASN A 467 10.78 24.04 -13.03
N ILE A 468 10.18 23.01 -13.64
CA ILE A 468 9.85 21.70 -13.08
C ILE A 468 10.32 20.55 -14.01
N ILE A 469 10.99 20.79 -15.14
CA ILE A 469 11.25 19.71 -16.12
C ILE A 469 12.71 19.69 -16.61
N GLU A 470 13.45 18.64 -16.22
CA GLU A 470 14.43 17.93 -17.06
C GLU A 470 14.46 16.44 -16.62
N PRO A 471 14.68 15.49 -17.55
CA PRO A 471 14.49 14.06 -17.31
C PRO A 471 15.79 13.33 -16.95
N TYR A 472 15.75 12.42 -15.97
CA TYR A 472 16.71 11.31 -15.91
C TYR A 472 16.03 10.01 -15.50
N ASP A 473 16.35 8.97 -16.27
CA ASP A 473 15.92 7.58 -16.11
C ASP A 473 16.45 6.97 -14.81
N ILE A 474 15.58 6.28 -14.06
CA ILE A 474 16.01 5.25 -13.11
C ILE A 474 15.22 3.97 -13.37
N VAL A 475 15.99 2.99 -13.85
CA VAL A 475 15.63 1.59 -14.04
C VAL A 475 15.07 0.99 -12.75
N HIS A 476 13.86 0.45 -12.80
CA HIS A 476 13.33 -0.40 -11.74
C HIS A 476 13.89 -1.82 -11.84
N GLN A 477 14.60 -2.26 -10.81
CA GLN A 477 14.61 -3.67 -10.41
C GLN A 477 13.97 -3.78 -9.02
N PRO A 478 12.97 -4.67 -8.82
CA PRO A 478 12.45 -4.93 -7.49
C PRO A 478 13.34 -5.94 -6.76
N PRO A 479 13.71 -5.72 -5.48
CA PRO A 479 14.19 -6.81 -4.65
C PRO A 479 13.00 -7.63 -4.15
N ALA A 480 13.09 -8.93 -4.37
CA ALA A 480 12.26 -9.93 -3.71
C ALA A 480 12.61 -9.95 -2.21
N SER A 481 11.66 -9.65 -1.32
CA SER A 481 11.80 -10.00 0.10
C SER A 481 10.50 -10.54 0.71
N ALA A 482 10.69 -11.54 1.57
CA ALA A 482 9.68 -12.41 2.15
C ALA A 482 8.97 -11.80 3.38
N GLU A 483 8.22 -10.72 3.19
CA GLU A 483 7.39 -10.09 4.23
C GLU A 483 5.89 -10.32 3.97
N PRO A 484 5.04 -10.32 5.02
CA PRO A 484 3.60 -10.57 4.87
C PRO A 484 2.95 -9.47 4.02
N VAL A 485 2.44 -9.87 2.86
CA VAL A 485 1.87 -8.98 1.85
C VAL A 485 0.41 -8.70 2.16
N VAL A 486 -0.08 -7.47 1.95
CA VAL A 486 -1.52 -7.21 1.95
C VAL A 486 -2.00 -7.37 0.51
N TYR A 487 -2.95 -8.27 0.29
CA TYR A 487 -3.54 -8.54 -1.02
C TYR A 487 -4.91 -7.87 -1.12
N GLN A 488 -5.21 -7.28 -2.26
CA GLN A 488 -6.57 -6.81 -2.55
C GLN A 488 -7.41 -7.97 -3.08
N ARG A 489 -8.71 -7.97 -2.79
CA ARG A 489 -9.60 -9.08 -3.16
C ARG A 489 -9.68 -9.32 -4.67
N ASP A 490 -9.55 -8.28 -5.49
CA ASP A 490 -9.53 -8.30 -6.96
C ASP A 490 -8.26 -8.96 -7.54
N GLN A 491 -7.15 -8.95 -6.80
CA GLN A 491 -5.91 -9.66 -7.17
C GLN A 491 -6.05 -11.19 -7.07
N LEU A 492 -7.11 -11.68 -6.41
CA LEU A 492 -7.36 -13.10 -6.20
C LEU A 492 -8.33 -13.63 -7.25
N VAL A 493 -7.82 -14.46 -8.15
CA VAL A 493 -8.66 -15.27 -9.03
C VAL A 493 -9.07 -16.53 -8.27
N ILE A 494 -10.37 -16.72 -8.03
CA ILE A 494 -10.86 -17.96 -7.42
C ILE A 494 -10.64 -19.11 -8.40
N ILE A 495 -9.96 -20.15 -7.95
CA ILE A 495 -9.85 -21.41 -8.68
C ILE A 495 -10.99 -22.34 -8.25
N GLU A 496 -11.09 -22.62 -6.96
CA GLU A 496 -12.04 -23.60 -6.42
C GLU A 496 -12.37 -23.32 -4.95
N ILE A 497 -13.62 -23.53 -4.54
CA ILE A 497 -14.01 -23.47 -3.12
C ILE A 497 -13.85 -24.88 -2.52
N LYS A 498 -12.81 -25.07 -1.70
CA LYS A 498 -12.46 -26.39 -1.11
C LYS A 498 -13.31 -26.75 0.11
N SER A 499 -13.78 -25.76 0.89
CA SER A 499 -14.62 -26.04 2.07
C SER A 499 -15.52 -24.84 2.42
N GLY A 500 -16.84 -25.07 2.41
CA GLY A 500 -17.88 -24.07 2.68
C GLY A 500 -18.50 -24.13 4.09
N LYS A 501 -17.95 -24.92 5.02
CA LYS A 501 -18.54 -25.06 6.38
C LYS A 501 -18.34 -23.77 7.18
N LYS A 502 -19.45 -23.13 7.61
CA LYS A 502 -19.39 -21.99 8.55
C LYS A 502 -18.77 -22.45 9.88
N PRO A 503 -17.94 -21.63 10.54
CA PRO A 503 -17.72 -20.20 10.28
C PRO A 503 -16.49 -19.84 9.44
N ILE A 504 -15.61 -20.76 9.01
CA ILE A 504 -14.42 -20.45 8.19
C ILE A 504 -14.52 -21.13 6.82
N THR A 505 -14.43 -20.36 5.75
CA THR A 505 -14.31 -20.91 4.39
C THR A 505 -12.85 -21.08 4.00
N LYS A 506 -12.56 -22.11 3.20
CA LYS A 506 -11.27 -22.32 2.56
C LYS A 506 -11.46 -22.30 1.05
N THR A 507 -10.77 -21.41 0.37
CA THR A 507 -10.87 -21.18 -1.07
C THR A 507 -9.49 -21.22 -1.69
N GLU A 508 -9.33 -22.02 -2.73
CA GLU A 508 -8.14 -21.99 -3.55
C GLU A 508 -8.18 -20.79 -4.50
N VAL A 509 -7.09 -20.02 -4.52
CA VAL A 509 -6.97 -18.81 -5.33
C VAL A 509 -5.63 -18.76 -6.06
N SER A 510 -5.59 -18.05 -7.18
CA SER A 510 -4.35 -17.65 -7.86
C SER A 510 -4.09 -16.18 -7.61
N VAL A 511 -2.86 -15.85 -7.22
CA VAL A 511 -2.37 -14.46 -7.12
C VAL A 511 -1.08 -14.36 -7.92
N ARG A 512 -1.06 -13.53 -8.96
CA ARG A 512 0.09 -13.39 -9.89
C ARG A 512 0.62 -14.75 -10.37
N TYR A 513 -0.30 -15.64 -10.79
CA TYR A 513 -0.01 -17.01 -11.25
C TYR A 513 0.50 -17.99 -10.16
N GLN A 514 0.56 -17.58 -8.89
CA GLN A 514 0.89 -18.47 -7.78
C GLN A 514 -0.37 -18.97 -7.08
N ARG A 515 -0.51 -20.30 -6.96
CA ARG A 515 -1.60 -20.94 -6.20
C ARG A 515 -1.41 -20.70 -4.70
N MET A 516 -2.48 -20.25 -4.04
CA MET A 516 -2.53 -19.96 -2.59
C MET A 516 -3.85 -20.45 -2.00
N MET A 517 -3.89 -20.57 -0.67
CA MET A 517 -5.10 -20.91 0.08
C MET A 517 -5.63 -19.69 0.81
N LEU A 518 -6.80 -19.19 0.39
CA LEU A 518 -7.58 -18.17 1.09
C LEU A 518 -8.39 -18.80 2.21
N LYS A 519 -8.22 -18.29 3.43
CA LYS A 519 -9.09 -18.57 4.57
C LYS A 519 -9.83 -17.31 4.98
N SER A 520 -11.14 -17.41 5.14
CA SER A 520 -12.00 -16.26 5.46
C SER A 520 -13.00 -16.62 6.56
N LEU A 521 -13.05 -15.80 7.61
CA LEU A 521 -14.07 -15.91 8.66
C LEU A 521 -15.39 -15.32 8.13
N GLN A 522 -16.47 -16.11 8.07
CA GLN A 522 -17.74 -15.65 7.46
C GLN A 522 -18.65 -14.86 8.40
N VAL A 523 -18.36 -14.85 9.69
CA VAL A 523 -19.17 -14.16 10.70
C VAL A 523 -18.28 -13.17 11.42
N GLU A 524 -18.62 -11.88 11.31
CA GLU A 524 -17.97 -10.81 12.05
C GLU A 524 -18.45 -10.84 13.50
N ASP A 525 -17.67 -11.50 14.33
CA ASP A 525 -17.84 -11.59 15.78
C ASP A 525 -16.48 -11.27 16.42
N PRO A 526 -16.40 -10.35 17.41
CA PRO A 526 -15.13 -9.93 18.00
C PRO A 526 -14.31 -11.09 18.56
N ASP A 527 -14.95 -12.00 19.29
CA ASP A 527 -14.26 -13.12 19.96
C ASP A 527 -13.73 -14.14 18.93
N ARG A 528 -14.53 -14.45 17.89
CA ARG A 528 -14.07 -15.30 16.78
C ARG A 528 -12.95 -14.64 15.98
N SER A 529 -13.04 -13.34 15.73
CA SER A 529 -12.02 -12.58 15.00
C SER A 529 -10.69 -12.59 15.76
N GLU A 530 -10.71 -12.33 17.07
CA GLU A 530 -9.51 -12.39 17.90
C GLU A 530 -8.91 -13.81 17.91
N ALA A 531 -9.73 -14.85 18.07
CA ALA A 531 -9.26 -16.23 17.99
C ALA A 531 -8.65 -16.58 16.62
N PHE A 532 -9.27 -16.09 15.53
CA PHE A 532 -8.81 -16.29 14.16
C PHE A 532 -7.42 -15.66 13.93
N TYR A 533 -7.23 -14.41 14.37
CA TYR A 533 -5.93 -13.73 14.26
C TYR A 533 -4.87 -14.31 15.21
N LYS A 534 -5.25 -14.71 16.42
CA LYS A 534 -4.36 -15.38 17.36
C LYS A 534 -3.79 -16.66 16.76
N ALA A 535 -4.62 -17.48 16.10
CA ALA A 535 -4.19 -18.71 15.45
C ALA A 535 -3.12 -18.47 14.37
N VAL A 536 -3.28 -17.44 13.55
CA VAL A 536 -2.28 -17.03 12.55
C VAL A 536 -1.00 -16.54 13.21
N ARG A 537 -1.12 -15.71 14.25
CA ARG A 537 0.03 -15.16 14.98
C ARG A 537 0.88 -16.28 15.58
N ASP A 538 0.24 -17.27 16.18
CA ASP A 538 0.91 -18.42 16.77
C ASP A 538 1.54 -19.31 15.69
N LEU A 539 0.87 -19.50 14.54
CA LEU A 539 1.44 -20.18 13.38
C LEU A 539 2.70 -19.47 12.84
N CYS A 540 2.67 -18.14 12.70
CA CYS A 540 3.82 -17.35 12.25
C CYS A 540 5.01 -17.47 13.20
N LYS A 541 4.78 -17.47 14.53
CA LYS A 541 5.83 -17.71 15.52
C LYS A 541 6.47 -19.08 15.31
N LEU A 542 5.67 -20.13 15.13
CA LEU A 542 6.18 -21.48 14.87
C LEU A 542 6.93 -21.56 13.53
N HIS A 543 6.39 -20.95 12.47
CA HIS A 543 7.02 -20.90 11.15
C HIS A 543 8.38 -20.20 11.18
N SER A 544 8.54 -19.14 11.97
CA SER A 544 9.83 -18.45 12.12
C SER A 544 10.95 -19.33 12.70
N LYS A 545 10.58 -20.37 13.48
CA LYS A 545 11.52 -21.33 14.03
C LYS A 545 11.82 -22.49 13.08
N LYS A 546 10.80 -23.00 12.39
CA LYS A 546 10.87 -24.19 11.51
C LYS A 546 10.02 -24.00 10.23
N PRO A 547 10.49 -23.20 9.25
CA PRO A 547 9.74 -22.90 8.02
C PRO A 547 9.38 -24.14 7.18
N GLU A 548 10.19 -25.19 7.29
CA GLU A 548 10.03 -26.46 6.56
C GLU A 548 8.90 -27.35 7.11
N SER A 549 8.44 -27.12 8.34
CA SER A 549 7.45 -27.96 9.05
C SER A 549 6.17 -27.22 9.43
N VAL A 550 6.03 -25.96 9.05
CA VAL A 550 4.86 -25.13 9.38
C VAL A 550 4.40 -24.39 8.14
N LEU A 551 3.10 -24.31 7.91
CA LEU A 551 2.55 -23.62 6.76
C LEU A 551 2.95 -22.16 6.73
N LYS A 552 3.44 -21.70 5.59
CA LYS A 552 3.80 -20.29 5.39
C LYS A 552 2.54 -19.42 5.28
N PHE A 553 2.43 -18.44 6.16
CA PHE A 553 1.53 -17.30 5.99
C PHE A 553 2.08 -16.36 4.91
N GLN A 554 1.31 -16.10 3.87
CA GLN A 554 1.73 -15.24 2.76
C GLN A 554 1.29 -13.79 2.98
N GLY A 555 0.14 -13.57 3.62
CA GLY A 555 -0.43 -12.24 3.73
C GLY A 555 -1.89 -12.19 4.15
N THR A 556 -2.39 -10.99 4.44
CA THR A 556 -3.82 -10.75 4.68
C THR A 556 -4.52 -10.32 3.40
N VAL A 557 -5.82 -10.57 3.30
CA VAL A 557 -6.65 -10.01 2.23
C VAL A 557 -7.47 -8.86 2.79
N LEU A 558 -7.42 -7.71 2.11
CA LEU A 558 -8.20 -6.54 2.46
C LEU A 558 -9.65 -6.73 1.98
N GLU A 559 -10.52 -7.17 2.88
CA GLU A 559 -11.97 -7.25 2.69
C GLU A 559 -12.69 -7.10 4.04
N ARG A 560 -14.01 -6.90 4.03
CA ARG A 560 -14.81 -6.66 5.27
C ARG A 560 -14.62 -7.75 6.33
N LYS A 561 -14.50 -9.00 5.86
CA LYS A 561 -14.33 -10.17 6.72
C LYS A 561 -12.85 -10.49 6.96
N PRO A 562 -12.46 -10.96 8.16
CA PRO A 562 -11.10 -11.40 8.43
C PRO A 562 -10.65 -12.50 7.46
N SER A 563 -9.62 -12.20 6.67
CA SER A 563 -9.14 -13.09 5.61
C SER A 563 -7.64 -13.07 5.43
N PHE A 564 -7.07 -14.23 5.13
CA PHE A 564 -5.64 -14.37 4.86
C PHE A 564 -5.29 -15.46 3.85
N LEU A 565 -4.13 -15.28 3.22
CA LEU A 565 -3.51 -16.21 2.30
C LEU A 565 -2.43 -17.02 3.00
N MET A 566 -2.46 -18.33 2.78
CA MET A 566 -1.40 -19.25 3.15
C MET A 566 -0.85 -19.95 1.91
N GLU A 567 0.34 -20.56 2.06
CA GLU A 567 0.85 -21.46 1.04
C GLU A 567 -0.16 -22.57 0.72
N PHE A 568 -0.25 -22.89 -0.57
CA PHE A 568 -1.15 -23.92 -1.07
C PHE A 568 -0.54 -25.30 -0.88
N SER A 569 -1.33 -26.24 -0.37
CA SER A 569 -0.96 -27.64 -0.21
C SER A 569 -1.60 -28.48 -1.31
N PRO A 570 -0.84 -28.94 -2.33
CA PRO A 570 -1.41 -29.64 -3.48
C PRO A 570 -2.02 -30.99 -3.11
N ASN A 571 -1.53 -31.66 -2.06
CA ASN A 571 -2.02 -32.96 -1.62
C ASN A 571 -3.02 -32.87 -0.45
N GLY A 572 -3.53 -31.67 -0.14
CA GLY A 572 -4.55 -31.50 0.90
C GLY A 572 -4.05 -31.71 2.33
N ASN A 573 -4.96 -32.11 3.22
CA ASN A 573 -4.63 -32.43 4.62
C ASN A 573 -4.26 -33.92 4.79
N LEU A 574 -3.55 -34.23 5.87
CA LEU A 574 -2.99 -35.57 6.10
C LEU A 574 -4.05 -36.66 6.15
N LEU A 575 -5.22 -36.40 6.76
CA LEU A 575 -6.26 -37.41 6.85
C LEU A 575 -6.80 -37.81 5.47
N ASP A 576 -7.20 -36.83 4.67
CA ASP A 576 -7.70 -37.08 3.33
C ASP A 576 -6.64 -37.81 2.49
N TYR A 577 -5.36 -37.42 2.66
CA TYR A 577 -4.25 -38.08 1.98
C TYR A 577 -4.08 -39.55 2.42
N LEU A 578 -4.17 -39.85 3.72
CA LEU A 578 -4.09 -41.22 4.25
C LEU A 578 -5.22 -42.10 3.71
N CYS A 579 -6.45 -41.59 3.69
CA CYS A 579 -7.60 -42.34 3.17
C CYS A 579 -7.54 -42.59 1.66
N GLN A 580 -6.82 -41.73 0.91
CA GLN A 580 -6.74 -41.82 -0.55
C GLN A 580 -5.49 -42.57 -1.05
N ASN A 581 -4.48 -42.79 -0.20
CA ASN A 581 -3.20 -43.33 -0.59
C ASN A 581 -2.76 -44.43 0.37
N GLN A 582 -2.47 -45.62 -0.14
CA GLN A 582 -1.90 -46.68 0.68
C GLN A 582 -0.43 -46.37 1.00
N LEU A 583 -0.13 -46.11 2.28
CA LEU A 583 1.23 -45.82 2.73
C LEU A 583 1.97 -47.07 3.23
N THR A 584 3.26 -47.14 2.90
CA THR A 584 4.17 -48.13 3.48
C THR A 584 4.41 -47.86 4.97
N VAL A 585 4.82 -48.87 5.72
CA VAL A 585 5.17 -48.72 7.15
C VAL A 585 6.26 -47.67 7.35
N ASP A 586 7.31 -47.66 6.52
CA ASP A 586 8.37 -46.63 6.55
C ASP A 586 7.80 -45.21 6.42
N GLN A 587 6.89 -44.99 5.45
CA GLN A 587 6.25 -43.69 5.26
C GLN A 587 5.38 -43.29 6.45
N LYS A 588 4.58 -44.22 7.01
CA LYS A 588 3.78 -43.97 8.22
C LYS A 588 4.66 -43.52 9.37
N VAL A 589 5.75 -44.26 9.65
CA VAL A 589 6.69 -43.93 10.74
C VAL A 589 7.43 -42.61 10.47
N ASP A 590 7.78 -42.31 9.22
CA ASP A 590 8.41 -41.03 8.87
C ASP A 590 7.47 -39.84 9.11
N ILE A 591 6.18 -39.97 8.76
CA ILE A 591 5.16 -38.96 9.06
C ILE A 591 5.02 -38.79 10.58
N ILE A 592 4.91 -39.88 11.35
CA ILE A 592 4.83 -39.82 12.82
C ILE A 592 6.04 -39.09 13.40
N TYR A 593 7.25 -39.42 12.93
CA TYR A 593 8.47 -38.74 13.34
C TYR A 593 8.48 -37.24 13.01
N GLN A 594 7.94 -36.84 11.85
CA GLN A 594 7.76 -35.43 11.51
C GLN A 594 6.83 -34.72 12.50
N ILE A 595 5.75 -35.37 12.96
CA ILE A 595 4.86 -34.81 13.99
C ILE A 595 5.57 -34.67 15.34
N VAL A 596 6.44 -35.61 15.71
CA VAL A 596 7.25 -35.48 16.93
C VAL A 596 8.19 -34.27 16.86
N ASN A 597 8.79 -34.00 15.70
CA ASN A 597 9.59 -32.78 15.52
C ASN A 597 8.72 -31.52 15.68
N ILE A 598 7.47 -31.56 15.20
CA ILE A 598 6.50 -30.47 15.39
C ILE A 598 6.24 -30.19 16.87
N LEU A 599 6.01 -31.23 17.66
CA LEU A 599 5.85 -31.10 19.11
C LEU A 599 7.11 -30.51 19.79
N GLY A 600 8.31 -30.92 19.34
CA GLY A 600 9.58 -30.42 19.85
C GLY A 600 9.71 -28.90 19.73
N PHE A 601 9.54 -28.35 18.52
CA PHE A 601 9.65 -26.91 18.35
C PHE A 601 8.47 -26.12 18.95
N MET A 602 7.28 -26.74 19.09
CA MET A 602 6.16 -26.15 19.82
C MET A 602 6.48 -25.99 21.31
N GLN A 603 7.09 -27.00 21.93
CA GLN A 603 7.59 -26.93 23.31
C GLN A 603 8.64 -25.82 23.46
N GLU A 604 9.63 -25.77 22.57
CA GLU A 604 10.65 -24.72 22.57
C GLU A 604 10.06 -23.32 22.39
N ALA A 605 8.99 -23.18 21.59
CA ALA A 605 8.29 -21.91 21.38
C ALA A 605 7.34 -21.54 22.52
N ARG A 606 6.99 -22.50 23.40
CA ARG A 606 5.88 -22.38 24.35
C ARG A 606 4.57 -21.95 23.66
N VAL A 607 4.35 -22.47 22.47
CA VAL A 607 3.15 -22.23 21.67
C VAL A 607 2.52 -23.59 21.37
N PHE A 608 1.46 -23.89 22.12
CA PHE A 608 0.66 -25.10 21.93
C PHE A 608 -0.51 -24.81 20.99
N HIS A 609 -0.86 -25.77 20.15
CA HIS A 609 -1.77 -25.58 19.03
C HIS A 609 -3.23 -25.63 19.50
N GLY A 610 -3.53 -26.41 20.53
CA GLY A 610 -4.85 -26.57 21.12
C GLY A 610 -5.83 -27.38 20.27
N ASN A 611 -5.54 -27.58 18.99
CA ASN A 611 -6.40 -28.31 18.04
C ASN A 611 -5.57 -29.23 17.12
N LEU A 612 -4.53 -29.86 17.65
CA LEU A 612 -3.65 -30.73 16.88
C LEU A 612 -4.39 -32.01 16.49
N ARG A 613 -4.48 -32.27 15.18
CA ARG A 613 -5.10 -33.46 14.57
C ARG A 613 -4.65 -33.62 13.13
N SER A 614 -4.80 -34.80 12.54
CA SER A 614 -4.49 -35.11 11.14
C SER A 614 -5.00 -34.04 10.14
N ARG A 615 -6.24 -33.56 10.31
CA ARG A 615 -6.89 -32.51 9.49
C ARG A 615 -6.23 -31.12 9.56
N LYS A 616 -5.29 -30.92 10.49
CA LYS A 616 -4.50 -29.69 10.66
C LYS A 616 -3.05 -29.84 10.20
N LEU A 617 -2.67 -31.01 9.70
CA LEU A 617 -1.40 -31.29 9.06
C LEU A 617 -1.62 -31.36 7.54
N PHE A 618 -0.70 -30.81 6.75
CA PHE A 618 -0.84 -30.65 5.30
C PHE A 618 0.32 -31.33 4.57
N VAL A 619 0.00 -32.01 3.47
CA VAL A 619 0.92 -32.92 2.78
C VAL A 619 1.54 -32.26 1.55
N PHE A 620 2.86 -32.40 1.42
CA PHE A 620 3.65 -31.98 0.27
C PHE A 620 4.46 -33.17 -0.22
N VAL A 621 4.09 -33.70 -1.38
CA VAL A 621 4.85 -34.74 -2.08
C VAL A 621 5.61 -34.10 -3.22
N LYS A 622 6.93 -34.26 -3.27
CA LYS A 622 7.72 -33.80 -4.41
C LYS A 622 7.52 -34.76 -5.59
N GLU A 623 7.14 -34.21 -6.74
CA GLU A 623 6.94 -34.99 -7.98
C GLU A 623 8.12 -35.92 -8.27
N GLY A 624 7.81 -37.17 -8.60
CA GLY A 624 8.81 -38.21 -8.89
C GLY A 624 9.55 -38.75 -7.65
N THR A 625 9.12 -38.42 -6.43
CA THR A 625 9.73 -38.95 -5.19
C THR A 625 8.70 -39.61 -4.28
N LEU A 626 9.16 -40.59 -3.48
CA LEU A 626 8.37 -41.23 -2.43
C LEU A 626 8.44 -40.47 -1.08
N ASN A 627 9.00 -39.25 -1.08
CA ASN A 627 9.25 -38.47 0.11
C ASN A 627 8.02 -37.61 0.45
N ILE A 628 7.34 -37.96 1.52
CA ILE A 628 6.16 -37.26 2.01
C ILE A 628 6.60 -36.27 3.09
N LYS A 629 6.37 -34.97 2.86
CA LYS A 629 6.58 -33.93 3.87
C LYS A 629 5.25 -33.44 4.41
N ILE A 630 5.19 -33.24 5.73
CA ILE A 630 4.04 -32.63 6.38
C ILE A 630 4.38 -31.26 6.94
N LYS A 631 3.39 -30.37 6.92
CA LYS A 631 3.46 -29.06 7.57
C LYS A 631 2.25 -28.78 8.45
N LEU A 632 2.47 -28.19 9.62
CA LEU A 632 1.42 -27.76 10.54
C LEU A 632 0.68 -26.53 10.00
N GLY A 633 -0.66 -26.56 9.98
CA GLY A 633 -1.50 -25.39 9.70
C GLY A 633 -1.99 -24.69 10.97
N ASP A 634 -2.80 -23.63 10.82
CA ASP A 634 -3.34 -22.88 11.97
C ASP A 634 -4.40 -23.67 12.78
N SER A 635 -4.51 -23.30 14.06
CA SER A 635 -5.49 -23.86 14.98
C SER A 635 -6.93 -23.44 14.69
N GLY A 636 -7.14 -22.47 13.81
CA GLY A 636 -8.44 -21.91 13.45
C GLY A 636 -9.09 -21.20 14.64
N LEU A 637 -10.35 -21.50 14.93
CA LEU A 637 -11.07 -20.90 16.06
C LEU A 637 -10.90 -21.66 17.38
N SER A 638 -9.84 -22.45 17.58
CA SER A 638 -9.67 -23.26 18.80
C SER A 638 -9.88 -22.43 20.06
N HIS A 639 -9.22 -21.27 20.15
CA HIS A 639 -9.27 -20.43 21.34
C HIS A 639 -10.68 -19.93 21.66
N TYR A 640 -11.51 -19.67 20.64
CA TYR A 640 -12.92 -19.33 20.81
C TYR A 640 -13.76 -20.57 21.20
N LEU A 641 -13.52 -21.71 20.55
CA LEU A 641 -14.21 -22.96 20.92
C LEU A 641 -13.92 -23.36 22.36
N ASP A 642 -12.71 -23.08 22.87
CA ASP A 642 -12.30 -23.37 24.24
C ASP A 642 -13.01 -22.45 25.27
N THR A 643 -13.77 -21.42 24.84
CA THR A 643 -14.68 -20.63 25.71
C THR A 643 -16.11 -21.13 25.69
N LEU A 644 -16.44 -22.06 24.79
CA LEU A 644 -17.78 -22.65 24.69
C LEU A 644 -17.86 -23.93 25.52
N PRO A 645 -19.08 -24.39 25.88
CA PRO A 645 -19.24 -25.67 26.58
C PRO A 645 -18.71 -26.86 25.77
N LEU A 646 -18.36 -27.95 26.47
CA LEU A 646 -17.90 -29.20 25.83
C LEU A 646 -18.96 -29.80 24.89
N HIS A 647 -20.24 -29.65 25.22
CA HIS A 647 -21.37 -30.16 24.44
C HIS A 647 -21.67 -29.34 23.17
N GLU A 648 -20.92 -28.27 22.90
CA GLU A 648 -21.05 -27.57 21.62
C GLU A 648 -20.59 -28.49 20.47
N VAL A 649 -21.34 -28.51 19.37
CA VAL A 649 -21.16 -29.45 18.24
C VAL A 649 -19.71 -29.54 17.72
N ARG A 650 -19.04 -28.40 17.55
CA ARG A 650 -17.64 -28.30 17.09
C ARG A 650 -16.62 -28.68 18.17
N ASN A 651 -16.99 -28.64 19.45
CA ASN A 651 -16.18 -29.23 20.52
C ASN A 651 -16.36 -30.75 20.60
N ILE A 652 -17.57 -31.25 20.38
CA ILE A 652 -17.85 -32.68 20.22
C ILE A 652 -17.01 -33.24 19.06
N GLU A 653 -16.94 -32.56 17.91
CA GLU A 653 -16.07 -32.94 16.76
C GLU A 653 -14.57 -33.07 17.09
N ARG A 654 -14.10 -32.50 18.20
CA ARG A 654 -12.69 -32.50 18.62
C ARG A 654 -12.43 -33.47 19.78
N LEU A 655 -13.47 -34.03 20.37
CA LEU A 655 -13.41 -34.82 21.60
C LEU A 655 -12.38 -35.97 21.58
N PRO A 656 -12.17 -36.72 20.47
CA PRO A 656 -11.17 -37.79 20.43
C PRO A 656 -9.72 -37.34 20.64
N TRP A 657 -9.41 -36.08 20.31
CA TRP A 657 -8.08 -35.48 20.46
C TRP A 657 -7.98 -34.59 21.71
N LEU A 658 -9.08 -34.35 22.42
CA LEU A 658 -9.06 -33.63 23.69
C LEU A 658 -8.70 -34.60 24.82
N SER A 659 -7.62 -34.29 25.54
CA SER A 659 -7.19 -35.03 26.72
C SER A 659 -8.21 -34.93 27.85
N PRO A 660 -8.27 -35.91 28.78
CA PRO A 660 -9.26 -35.92 29.87
C PRO A 660 -9.31 -34.63 30.70
N GLU A 661 -8.17 -34.03 31.01
CA GLU A 661 -8.10 -32.75 31.73
C GLU A 661 -8.66 -31.59 30.90
N ARG A 662 -8.51 -31.61 29.57
CA ARG A 662 -9.11 -30.61 28.68
C ARG A 662 -10.61 -30.80 28.50
N GLN A 663 -11.11 -32.03 28.63
CA GLN A 663 -12.55 -32.28 28.66
C GLN A 663 -13.19 -31.67 29.91
N GLN A 664 -12.46 -31.60 31.03
CA GLN A 664 -12.90 -30.90 32.24
C GLN A 664 -12.74 -29.37 32.12
N ASN A 665 -11.63 -28.90 31.54
CA ASN A 665 -11.36 -27.49 31.30
C ASN A 665 -10.68 -27.27 29.94
N LEU A 666 -11.45 -26.87 28.92
CA LEU A 666 -10.95 -26.74 27.55
C LEU A 666 -9.75 -25.78 27.40
N LYS A 667 -9.61 -24.81 28.31
CA LYS A 667 -8.52 -23.83 28.32
C LYS A 667 -7.20 -24.38 28.83
N SER A 668 -7.15 -25.57 29.44
CA SER A 668 -5.93 -26.18 29.98
C SER A 668 -5.04 -26.77 28.89
N ILE A 669 -4.59 -25.94 27.95
CA ILE A 669 -3.71 -26.35 26.86
C ILE A 669 -2.28 -26.46 27.38
N SER A 670 -1.71 -27.66 27.30
CA SER A 670 -0.35 -27.95 27.73
C SER A 670 0.35 -28.93 26.78
N LEU A 671 1.65 -29.14 26.99
CA LEU A 671 2.41 -30.14 26.25
C LEU A 671 1.84 -31.55 26.43
N GLU A 672 1.41 -31.88 27.65
CA GLU A 672 0.83 -33.17 28.01
C GLU A 672 -0.50 -33.37 27.25
N SER A 673 -1.28 -32.30 27.07
CA SER A 673 -2.50 -32.35 26.26
C SER A 673 -2.20 -32.55 24.76
N GLU A 674 -1.13 -31.97 24.24
CA GLU A 674 -0.66 -32.19 22.86
C GLU A 674 -0.11 -33.61 22.66
N CYS A 675 0.53 -34.18 23.68
CA CYS A 675 1.00 -35.57 23.69
C CYS A 675 -0.17 -36.56 23.57
N TYR A 676 -1.27 -36.29 24.27
CA TYR A 676 -2.50 -37.07 24.13
C TYR A 676 -3.06 -37.00 22.71
N ALA A 677 -3.17 -35.79 22.15
CA ALA A 677 -3.62 -35.58 20.77
C ALA A 677 -2.72 -36.30 19.76
N PHE A 678 -1.40 -36.26 19.95
CA PHE A 678 -0.43 -37.03 19.16
C PHE A 678 -0.70 -38.52 19.18
N GLY A 679 -0.96 -39.10 20.37
CA GLY A 679 -1.33 -40.51 20.49
C GLY A 679 -2.59 -40.87 19.70
N THR A 680 -3.58 -39.97 19.63
CA THR A 680 -4.76 -40.16 18.78
C THR A 680 -4.40 -40.07 17.29
N ILE A 681 -3.52 -39.14 16.88
CA ILE A 681 -3.09 -39.02 15.46
C ILE A 681 -2.30 -40.24 15.00
N VAL A 682 -1.51 -40.87 15.87
CA VAL A 682 -0.81 -42.12 15.55
C VAL A 682 -1.80 -43.22 15.17
N VAL A 683 -2.93 -43.31 15.87
CA VAL A 683 -4.02 -44.24 15.53
C VAL A 683 -4.60 -43.92 14.14
N GLU A 684 -4.87 -42.65 13.85
CA GLU A 684 -5.34 -42.21 12.52
C GLU A 684 -4.37 -42.61 11.39
N ILE A 685 -3.06 -42.46 11.61
CA ILE A 685 -2.03 -42.79 10.62
C ILE A 685 -1.92 -44.29 10.37
N ILE A 686 -2.00 -45.09 11.44
CA ILE A 686 -1.81 -46.53 11.33
C ILE A 686 -2.98 -47.17 10.59
N TYR A 687 -4.21 -46.80 10.97
CA TYR A 687 -5.44 -47.33 10.38
C TYR A 687 -5.89 -46.59 9.11
N GLN A 688 -5.30 -45.42 8.79
CA GLN A 688 -5.61 -44.62 7.59
C GLN A 688 -7.09 -44.22 7.46
N THR A 689 -7.70 -43.79 8.57
CA THR A 689 -9.15 -43.63 8.69
C THR A 689 -9.55 -42.57 9.73
N ASP A 690 -10.79 -42.08 9.64
CA ASP A 690 -11.43 -41.13 10.57
C ASP A 690 -12.62 -41.76 11.29
N ASN A 691 -12.36 -42.82 12.05
CA ASN A 691 -13.38 -43.64 12.73
C ASN A 691 -14.19 -42.90 13.79
N PHE A 692 -13.80 -41.67 14.10
CA PHE A 692 -14.51 -40.86 15.07
C PHE A 692 -15.73 -40.15 14.44
N LEU A 693 -15.72 -39.89 13.13
CA LEU A 693 -16.72 -39.06 12.44
C LEU A 693 -18.15 -39.67 12.35
N PRO A 694 -18.33 -40.98 12.08
CA PRO A 694 -19.66 -41.59 11.98
C PRO A 694 -20.50 -41.48 13.27
N ASP A 695 -19.87 -41.64 14.43
CA ASP A 695 -20.55 -41.57 15.74
C ASP A 695 -20.78 -40.13 16.24
N LEU A 696 -19.92 -39.19 15.83
CA LEU A 696 -20.14 -37.76 16.07
C LEU A 696 -21.42 -37.26 15.39
N ASN A 697 -21.80 -37.85 14.24
CA ASN A 697 -23.05 -37.54 13.54
C ASN A 697 -24.29 -38.20 14.16
N MET A 698 -24.15 -39.35 14.84
CA MET A 698 -25.29 -40.01 15.52
C MET A 698 -25.59 -39.37 16.89
N SER A 699 -24.57 -38.89 17.60
CA SER A 699 -24.70 -38.31 18.96
C SER A 699 -25.17 -36.85 18.98
N CYS A 700 -24.94 -36.07 17.92
CA CYS A 700 -25.42 -34.68 17.83
C CYS A 700 -26.95 -34.55 17.67
N MET A 701 -27.66 -35.66 17.49
CA MET A 701 -29.12 -35.71 17.30
C MET A 701 -29.90 -36.03 18.59
N GLN A 702 -29.24 -36.27 19.73
CA GLN A 702 -29.90 -36.59 21.00
C GLN A 702 -29.31 -35.75 22.14
N ASN A 703 -30.06 -34.75 22.61
CA ASN A 703 -29.60 -33.76 23.61
C ASN A 703 -29.39 -34.32 25.03
N ASP A 704 -29.76 -35.57 25.32
CA ASP A 704 -29.70 -36.16 26.67
C ASP A 704 -28.85 -37.45 26.76
N SER A 705 -28.13 -37.82 25.69
CA SER A 705 -27.29 -39.03 25.70
C SER A 705 -25.91 -38.77 26.32
N PRO A 706 -25.36 -39.70 27.12
CA PRO A 706 -24.01 -39.57 27.68
C PRO A 706 -22.96 -39.40 26.56
N LEU A 707 -21.90 -38.63 26.83
CA LEU A 707 -20.79 -38.41 25.89
C LEU A 707 -20.31 -39.74 25.29
N PRO A 708 -20.02 -39.81 23.98
CA PRO A 708 -19.71 -41.07 23.29
C PRO A 708 -18.55 -41.82 23.96
N GLN A 709 -18.72 -43.12 24.24
CA GLN A 709 -17.65 -44.00 24.72
C GLN A 709 -16.90 -44.62 23.53
N TYR A 710 -15.80 -43.99 23.13
CA TYR A 710 -14.99 -44.31 21.93
C TYR A 710 -14.28 -45.67 21.91
N THR A 711 -14.41 -46.49 22.97
CA THR A 711 -13.67 -47.76 23.12
C THR A 711 -14.18 -48.92 22.27
N LYS A 712 -15.45 -48.90 21.82
CA LYS A 712 -16.08 -50.02 21.07
C LYS A 712 -15.73 -50.08 19.57
N LEU A 713 -15.31 -48.99 18.95
CA LEU A 713 -15.04 -48.94 17.49
C LEU A 713 -13.60 -49.25 17.13
N VAL A 714 -12.66 -48.95 18.04
CA VAL A 714 -11.25 -49.34 17.88
C VAL A 714 -11.14 -50.86 17.64
N THR A 715 -12.02 -51.65 18.25
CA THR A 715 -12.07 -53.10 18.12
C THR A 715 -12.57 -53.64 16.77
N GLU A 716 -13.47 -52.96 16.05
CA GLU A 716 -14.01 -53.46 14.77
C GLU A 716 -13.05 -53.22 13.59
N GLU A 717 -12.34 -52.09 13.59
CA GLU A 717 -11.34 -51.80 12.56
C GLU A 717 -9.93 -52.30 12.90
N GLN A 718 -9.64 -52.58 14.17
CA GLN A 718 -8.53 -53.48 14.54
C GLN A 718 -8.63 -54.78 13.73
N ASN A 719 -9.82 -55.38 13.66
CA ASN A 719 -10.05 -56.61 12.90
C ASN A 719 -9.88 -56.40 11.37
N ALA A 720 -10.21 -55.22 10.82
CA ALA A 720 -10.03 -54.92 9.40
C ALA A 720 -8.56 -54.64 9.02
N PHE A 721 -7.81 -54.00 9.93
CA PHE A 721 -6.37 -53.79 9.80
C PHE A 721 -5.57 -55.08 9.99
N GLU A 722 -6.01 -55.97 10.90
CA GLU A 722 -5.46 -57.32 11.07
C GLU A 722 -5.49 -58.11 9.73
N ASN A 723 -6.54 -57.96 8.92
CA ASN A 723 -6.62 -58.56 7.58
C ASN A 723 -5.63 -57.95 6.55
N GLN A 724 -5.17 -56.70 6.73
CA GLN A 724 -4.10 -56.09 5.92
C GLN A 724 -2.70 -56.43 6.45
N GLU A 725 -2.57 -56.68 7.75
CA GLU A 725 -1.32 -57.02 8.45
C GLU A 725 -0.73 -58.36 8.00
N ASP A 726 -1.57 -59.31 7.60
CA ASP A 726 -1.14 -60.65 7.15
C ASP A 726 -0.22 -60.63 5.92
N GLN A 727 -0.12 -59.49 5.22
CA GLN A 727 0.77 -59.32 4.06
C GLN A 727 2.01 -58.44 4.35
N LEU A 728 2.21 -58.02 5.61
CA LEU A 728 3.41 -57.31 6.05
C LEU A 728 4.48 -58.30 6.55
N VAL A 729 5.76 -57.94 6.37
CA VAL A 729 6.85 -58.71 6.98
C VAL A 729 6.82 -58.60 8.52
N PRO A 730 7.23 -59.64 9.28
CA PRO A 730 7.12 -59.67 10.73
C PRO A 730 7.72 -58.44 11.43
N GLU A 731 8.86 -57.95 10.94
CA GLU A 731 9.53 -56.78 11.50
C GLU A 731 8.75 -55.48 11.27
N ALA A 732 8.02 -55.38 10.16
CA ALA A 732 7.18 -54.24 9.85
C ALA A 732 5.89 -54.26 10.69
N LYS A 733 5.32 -55.45 10.91
CA LYS A 733 4.19 -55.66 11.83
C LYS A 733 4.56 -55.28 13.27
N LYS A 734 5.68 -55.81 13.78
CA LYS A 734 6.21 -55.46 15.10
C LYS A 734 6.48 -53.96 15.27
N ALA A 735 6.95 -53.28 14.21
CA ALA A 735 7.14 -51.84 14.26
C ALA A 735 5.83 -51.05 14.43
N ILE A 736 4.74 -51.52 13.82
CA ILE A 736 3.41 -50.93 14.00
C ILE A 736 2.87 -51.21 15.40
N GLU A 737 2.97 -52.46 15.88
CA GLU A 737 2.56 -52.87 17.23
C GLU A 737 3.28 -52.02 18.30
N ASP A 738 4.62 -51.90 18.23
CA ASP A 738 5.42 -51.10 19.17
C ASP A 738 4.94 -49.64 19.23
N ILE A 739 4.57 -49.05 18.09
CA ILE A 739 4.06 -47.68 18.00
C ILE A 739 2.65 -47.58 18.59
N GLN A 740 1.75 -48.51 18.25
CA GLN A 740 0.39 -48.54 18.76
C GLN A 740 0.38 -48.66 20.27
N ASP A 741 1.15 -49.60 20.82
CA ASP A 741 1.27 -49.84 22.25
C ASP A 741 1.83 -48.60 22.96
N PHE A 742 2.87 -47.98 22.40
CA PHE A 742 3.42 -46.74 22.97
C PHE A 742 2.39 -45.60 22.98
N ALA A 743 1.66 -45.40 21.87
CA ALA A 743 0.64 -44.36 21.76
C ALA A 743 -0.54 -44.61 22.73
N LYS A 744 -0.99 -45.86 22.86
CA LYS A 744 -2.13 -46.25 23.70
C LYS A 744 -1.79 -46.25 25.19
N SER A 745 -0.66 -46.86 25.57
CA SER A 745 -0.30 -47.08 26.98
C SER A 745 0.34 -45.85 27.64
N GLN A 746 1.09 -45.04 26.88
CA GLN A 746 1.83 -43.91 27.44
C GLN A 746 1.23 -42.56 27.00
N CYS A 747 1.18 -42.26 25.70
CA CYS A 747 0.73 -40.95 25.21
C CYS A 747 -0.72 -40.64 25.58
N ARG A 748 -1.61 -41.64 25.53
CA ARG A 748 -3.04 -41.50 25.84
C ARG A 748 -3.40 -41.82 27.30
N SER A 749 -2.42 -41.81 28.21
CA SER A 749 -2.68 -41.98 29.64
C SER A 749 -3.65 -40.91 30.18
N ARG A 750 -4.54 -41.32 31.10
CA ARG A 750 -5.51 -40.40 31.73
C ARG A 750 -4.81 -39.31 32.53
N GLU A 751 -3.78 -39.68 33.28
CA GLU A 751 -3.01 -38.75 34.12
C GLU A 751 -1.97 -37.99 33.27
N PRO A 752 -2.02 -36.64 33.20
CA PRO A 752 -1.09 -35.84 32.39
C PRO A 752 0.37 -36.06 32.76
N ALA A 753 0.67 -36.19 34.06
CA ALA A 753 2.04 -36.35 34.58
C ALA A 753 2.71 -37.68 34.17
N VAL A 754 1.93 -38.68 33.75
CA VAL A 754 2.42 -40.00 33.32
C VAL A 754 2.78 -39.99 31.83
N ARG A 755 2.30 -39.00 31.06
CA ARG A 755 2.55 -38.95 29.62
C ARG A 755 4.03 -38.66 29.35
N PRO A 756 4.63 -39.29 28.31
CA PRO A 756 6.06 -39.21 28.07
C PRO A 756 6.48 -37.80 27.63
N SER A 757 7.70 -37.41 28.00
CA SER A 757 8.32 -36.18 27.50
C SER A 757 8.59 -36.29 25.99
N ILE A 758 8.68 -35.14 25.31
CA ILE A 758 9.02 -35.13 23.87
C ILE A 758 10.36 -35.82 23.59
N MET A 759 11.32 -35.71 24.51
CA MET A 759 12.61 -36.38 24.38
C MET A 759 12.45 -37.91 24.34
N LYS A 760 11.59 -38.46 25.22
CA LYS A 760 11.28 -39.89 25.23
C LYS A 760 10.54 -40.33 23.97
N ILE A 761 9.53 -39.56 23.54
CA ILE A 761 8.78 -39.83 22.30
C ILE A 761 9.73 -39.84 21.10
N SER A 762 10.58 -38.81 20.98
CA SER A 762 11.54 -38.68 19.88
C SER A 762 12.52 -39.85 19.84
N GLN A 763 13.00 -40.31 21.00
CA GLN A 763 13.89 -41.46 21.08
C GLN A 763 13.20 -42.72 20.55
N VAL A 764 12.03 -43.06 21.10
CA VAL A 764 11.28 -44.28 20.72
C VAL A 764 10.93 -44.27 19.24
N ILE A 765 10.33 -43.19 18.74
CA ILE A 765 9.94 -43.11 17.33
C ILE A 765 11.16 -43.10 16.39
N SER A 766 12.28 -42.48 16.79
CA SER A 766 13.52 -42.53 15.99
C SER A 766 14.11 -43.94 15.89
N GLU A 767 14.10 -44.70 16.99
CA GLU A 767 14.56 -46.10 17.00
C GLU A 767 13.71 -46.94 16.04
N ILE A 768 12.38 -46.80 16.12
CA ILE A 768 11.46 -47.53 15.25
C ILE A 768 11.65 -47.14 13.78
N ARG A 769 11.78 -45.84 13.49
CA ARG A 769 12.05 -45.31 12.13
C ARG A 769 13.33 -45.87 11.52
N ASN A 770 14.38 -46.00 12.33
CA ASN A 770 15.65 -46.57 11.86
C ASN A 770 15.52 -48.06 11.52
N ARG A 771 14.70 -48.81 12.26
CA ARG A 771 14.38 -50.22 11.93
C ARG A 771 13.59 -50.31 10.62
N THR A 772 12.54 -49.52 10.45
CA THR A 772 11.65 -49.59 9.26
C THR A 772 12.35 -49.18 7.96
N ARG A 773 13.27 -48.23 8.01
CA ARG A 773 14.09 -47.83 6.85
C ARG A 773 14.99 -48.95 6.33
N ARG A 774 15.54 -49.76 7.24
CA ARG A 774 16.38 -50.92 6.88
C ARG A 774 15.55 -51.98 6.15
N ILE A 775 14.36 -52.28 6.66
CA ILE A 775 13.41 -53.21 6.03
C ILE A 775 13.11 -52.81 4.59
N ARG A 776 12.78 -51.53 4.36
CA ARG A 776 12.49 -51.01 3.01
C ARG A 776 13.65 -51.23 2.04
N GLY A 777 14.87 -50.91 2.47
CA GLY A 777 16.09 -51.10 1.66
C GLY A 777 16.29 -52.57 1.26
N ASP A 778 16.08 -53.49 2.20
CA ASP A 778 16.22 -54.93 1.97
C ASP A 778 15.12 -55.47 1.02
N THR A 779 13.87 -55.00 1.13
CA THR A 779 12.79 -55.34 0.17
C THR A 779 13.03 -54.81 -1.24
N GLU A 780 13.46 -53.54 -1.40
CA GLU A 780 13.78 -52.98 -2.72
C GLU A 780 14.93 -53.77 -3.39
N GLU A 781 15.98 -54.12 -2.64
CA GLU A 781 17.10 -54.93 -3.14
C GLU A 781 16.64 -56.34 -3.55
N THR A 782 15.82 -56.99 -2.72
CA THR A 782 15.34 -58.35 -2.98
C THR A 782 14.43 -58.42 -4.20
N SER A 783 13.54 -57.45 -4.38
CA SER A 783 12.68 -57.34 -5.57
C SER A 783 13.48 -57.05 -6.85
N LEU A 784 14.48 -56.16 -6.77
CA LEU A 784 15.41 -55.91 -7.87
C LEU A 784 16.20 -57.16 -8.24
N ARG A 785 16.71 -57.93 -7.25
CA ARG A 785 17.38 -59.22 -7.50
C ARG A 785 16.46 -60.20 -8.23
N HIS A 786 15.21 -60.34 -7.78
CA HIS A 786 14.25 -61.26 -8.39
C HIS A 786 13.93 -60.86 -9.84
N PHE A 787 13.75 -59.56 -10.10
CA PHE A 787 13.55 -59.03 -11.46
C PHE A 787 14.76 -59.28 -12.36
N VAL A 788 15.98 -59.02 -11.86
CA VAL A 788 17.23 -59.34 -12.57
C VAL A 788 17.30 -60.82 -12.93
N TYR A 789 16.94 -61.72 -12.01
CA TYR A 789 16.91 -63.16 -12.28
C TYR A 789 15.88 -63.57 -13.33
N GLN A 790 14.75 -62.88 -13.43
CA GLN A 790 13.72 -63.15 -14.44
C GLN A 790 14.10 -62.61 -15.82
N VAL A 791 14.65 -61.40 -15.90
CA VAL A 791 15.01 -60.74 -17.16
C VAL A 791 16.34 -61.28 -17.72
N CYS A 792 17.22 -61.76 -16.85
CA CYS A 792 18.54 -62.28 -17.19
C CYS A 792 18.76 -63.67 -16.55
N PRO A 793 18.17 -64.75 -17.08
CA PRO A 793 18.24 -66.09 -16.48
C PRO A 793 19.69 -66.59 -16.31
N GLU A 794 20.58 -66.23 -17.24
CA GLU A 794 22.02 -66.55 -17.20
C GLU A 794 22.76 -65.87 -16.03
N ALA A 795 22.23 -64.75 -15.52
CA ALA A 795 22.77 -64.08 -14.35
C ALA A 795 22.56 -64.90 -13.09
N LYS A 796 21.52 -65.76 -13.04
CA LYS A 796 21.23 -66.64 -11.90
C LYS A 796 22.43 -67.52 -11.54
N HIS A 797 23.12 -68.10 -12.53
CA HIS A 797 24.33 -68.93 -12.32
C HIS A 797 25.59 -68.12 -11.96
N ARG A 798 25.74 -66.88 -12.45
CA ARG A 798 26.84 -65.98 -12.05
C ARG A 798 26.65 -65.37 -10.66
N LEU A 799 25.40 -65.33 -10.17
CA LEU A 799 25.01 -64.79 -8.87
C LEU A 799 24.98 -65.87 -7.78
N THR A 800 24.81 -67.15 -8.13
CA THR A 800 24.90 -68.28 -7.19
C THR A 800 26.31 -68.88 -7.06
N SER A 801 27.25 -68.58 -7.96
CA SER A 801 28.60 -69.19 -7.98
C SER A 801 29.72 -68.38 -7.31
N LYS A 802 29.41 -67.27 -6.63
CA LYS A 802 30.35 -66.59 -5.72
C LYS A 802 29.76 -66.59 -4.31
N SER A 803 30.60 -66.94 -3.35
CA SER A 803 30.30 -67.23 -1.95
C SER A 803 29.39 -66.20 -1.25
N LEU A 804 28.75 -66.70 -0.19
CA LEU A 804 27.78 -66.12 0.72
C LEU A 804 28.06 -64.73 1.35
N ASP A 805 29.01 -63.94 0.87
CA ASP A 805 29.35 -62.65 1.47
C ASP A 805 29.19 -61.46 0.51
N ALA A 806 28.65 -60.38 1.09
CA ALA A 806 28.43 -59.04 0.58
C ALA A 806 27.14 -58.80 -0.23
N ARG A 807 26.24 -58.07 0.42
CA ARG A 807 25.26 -57.15 -0.18
C ARG A 807 25.83 -56.51 -1.44
N ARG A 808 25.43 -57.01 -2.60
CA ARG A 808 25.70 -56.32 -3.87
C ARG A 808 24.82 -55.08 -3.88
N THR A 809 25.43 -53.91 -4.03
CA THR A 809 24.69 -52.65 -3.95
C THR A 809 23.66 -52.58 -5.08
N LYS A 810 22.50 -51.98 -4.82
CA LYS A 810 21.45 -51.65 -5.81
C LYS A 810 22.03 -51.18 -7.16
N ALA A 811 23.12 -50.41 -7.11
CA ALA A 811 23.86 -49.93 -8.27
C ALA A 811 24.40 -51.05 -9.19
N GLU A 812 24.94 -52.14 -8.64
CA GLU A 812 25.46 -53.27 -9.42
C GLU A 812 24.33 -54.03 -10.12
N LEU A 813 23.19 -54.22 -9.45
CA LEU A 813 22.00 -54.85 -10.03
C LEU A 813 21.38 -53.99 -11.14
N GLU A 814 21.34 -52.67 -10.93
CA GLU A 814 20.94 -51.69 -11.94
C GLU A 814 21.91 -51.67 -13.13
N GLU A 815 23.23 -51.77 -12.90
CA GLU A 815 24.23 -51.84 -13.96
C GLU A 815 24.09 -53.12 -14.80
N MET A 816 23.77 -54.25 -14.17
CA MET A 816 23.48 -55.50 -14.88
C MET A 816 22.24 -55.35 -15.77
N LEU A 817 21.15 -54.78 -15.26
CA LEU A 817 19.97 -54.48 -16.08
C LEU A 817 20.31 -53.53 -17.23
N LYS A 818 21.09 -52.47 -16.97
CA LYS A 818 21.55 -51.50 -17.97
C LYS A 818 22.30 -52.19 -19.12
N LYS A 819 23.22 -53.12 -18.82
CA LYS A 819 23.95 -53.89 -19.85
C LYS A 819 23.03 -54.82 -20.65
N THR A 820 22.06 -55.47 -20.00
CA THR A 820 21.13 -56.38 -20.68
C THR A 820 20.18 -55.64 -21.63
N PHE A 821 19.68 -54.46 -21.24
CA PHE A 821 18.77 -53.67 -22.07
C PHE A 821 19.48 -52.84 -23.15
N GLN A 822 20.74 -52.41 -22.93
CA GLN A 822 21.56 -51.78 -23.98
C GLN A 822 21.72 -52.68 -25.22
N ASN A 823 21.78 -54.00 -25.02
CA ASN A 823 21.88 -54.97 -26.12
C ASN A 823 20.56 -55.24 -26.87
N LYS A 824 19.44 -54.62 -26.47
CA LYS A 824 18.09 -54.88 -27.05
C LYS A 824 17.34 -53.63 -27.54
N PHE A 825 18.04 -52.61 -28.03
CA PHE A 825 17.48 -51.46 -28.79
C PHE A 825 16.63 -50.43 -28.00
N LEU A 826 17.03 -50.03 -26.79
CA LEU A 826 16.48 -48.82 -26.15
C LEU A 826 17.58 -47.81 -25.76
N PRO A 827 17.48 -46.53 -26.15
CA PRO A 827 18.39 -45.47 -25.71
C PRO A 827 18.40 -45.29 -24.19
N PHE A 828 19.60 -45.14 -23.62
CA PHE A 828 19.86 -45.16 -22.16
C PHE A 828 19.04 -44.18 -21.31
N HIS A 829 18.63 -43.05 -21.88
CA HIS A 829 17.89 -42.01 -21.17
C HIS A 829 16.38 -42.30 -21.05
N LEU A 830 15.86 -43.33 -21.72
CA LEU A 830 14.44 -43.71 -21.72
C LEU A 830 14.10 -44.80 -20.70
N ILE A 831 15.09 -45.37 -20.01
CA ILE A 831 14.89 -46.45 -19.03
C ILE A 831 15.06 -45.88 -17.63
N THR A 832 13.95 -45.73 -16.90
CA THR A 832 13.94 -45.36 -15.49
C THR A 832 13.26 -46.47 -14.69
N LEU A 833 13.99 -47.14 -13.79
CA LEU A 833 13.42 -48.10 -12.85
C LEU A 833 12.71 -47.32 -11.73
N SER A 834 11.41 -47.07 -11.88
CA SER A 834 10.59 -46.58 -10.78
C SER A 834 10.08 -47.76 -9.95
N THR A 835 10.44 -47.81 -8.67
CA THR A 835 9.87 -48.74 -7.69
C THR A 835 8.40 -48.36 -7.43
N ASN A 836 7.48 -48.92 -8.22
CA ASN A 836 6.08 -48.94 -7.83
C ASN A 836 5.89 -50.03 -6.77
N VAL A 837 5.30 -49.62 -5.65
CA VAL A 837 4.73 -50.39 -4.53
C VAL A 837 4.82 -51.91 -4.69
N LEU A 838 5.63 -52.57 -3.85
CA LEU A 838 5.57 -54.02 -3.66
C LEU A 838 5.11 -54.34 -2.25
N GLY A 839 3.94 -54.96 -2.21
CA GLY A 839 3.24 -55.46 -1.03
C GLY A 839 1.76 -55.57 -1.40
N GLN A 840 1.30 -56.79 -1.68
CA GLN A 840 -0.06 -57.20 -2.09
C GLN A 840 -0.33 -57.33 -3.61
N VAL A 841 -0.69 -58.56 -3.99
CA VAL A 841 -1.25 -58.99 -5.28
C VAL A 841 -2.74 -58.63 -5.28
N ASN A 842 -3.19 -57.69 -6.11
CA ASN A 842 -4.54 -57.72 -6.71
C ASN A 842 -4.75 -56.71 -7.85
N VAL A 843 -5.50 -57.16 -8.83
CA VAL A 843 -5.82 -56.60 -10.15
C VAL A 843 -6.95 -55.59 -10.06
N VAL A 844 -6.82 -54.36 -10.61
CA VAL A 844 -7.95 -53.62 -11.24
C VAL A 844 -7.46 -52.68 -12.37
N GLN A 845 -8.32 -52.59 -13.38
CA GLN A 845 -8.23 -52.07 -14.75
C GLN A 845 -8.16 -50.53 -14.90
N SER A 846 -7.84 -50.13 -16.15
CA SER A 846 -8.21 -48.90 -16.87
C SER A 846 -7.30 -47.66 -16.73
N VAL A 847 -6.51 -47.40 -17.78
CA VAL A 847 -6.58 -46.13 -18.55
C VAL A 847 -6.29 -46.42 -20.04
N GLN A 848 -7.30 -46.26 -20.89
CA GLN A 848 -7.14 -46.11 -22.34
C GLN A 848 -6.84 -44.63 -22.67
N LYS A 849 -5.71 -44.36 -23.35
CA LYS A 849 -5.60 -43.69 -24.67
C LYS A 849 -4.22 -43.01 -24.89
N HIS A 850 -3.56 -43.42 -25.99
CA HIS A 850 -2.34 -42.88 -26.64
C HIS A 850 -1.05 -43.06 -25.81
N VAL A 851 -0.18 -44.04 -26.04
CA VAL A 851 0.50 -44.41 -27.30
C VAL A 851 0.77 -45.93 -27.29
N ALA A 852 0.54 -46.60 -28.43
CA ALA A 852 0.68 -48.03 -28.59
C ALA A 852 2.14 -48.44 -28.83
N SER A 853 2.72 -49.21 -27.89
CA SER A 853 3.57 -50.40 -28.09
C SER A 853 4.43 -50.68 -26.84
N ILE A 854 3.91 -51.51 -25.92
CA ILE A 854 4.68 -52.05 -24.79
C ILE A 854 4.65 -53.57 -24.89
N PHE A 855 5.84 -54.19 -24.82
CA PHE A 855 5.99 -55.62 -24.56
C PHE A 855 5.33 -55.97 -23.22
N SER A 856 4.20 -56.68 -23.26
CA SER A 856 3.57 -57.26 -22.07
C SER A 856 4.31 -58.55 -21.68
N LEU A 857 5.08 -58.52 -20.59
CA LEU A 857 5.56 -59.71 -19.89
C LEU A 857 5.08 -59.66 -18.44
N ARG A 858 4.22 -60.63 -18.10
CA ARG A 858 3.69 -61.02 -16.78
C ARG A 858 4.23 -60.21 -15.58
N GLY A 859 3.54 -59.13 -15.22
CA GLY A 859 3.57 -58.56 -13.86
C GLY A 859 4.44 -57.33 -13.60
N PHE A 860 5.11 -56.75 -14.61
CA PHE A 860 5.82 -55.47 -14.44
C PHE A 860 5.43 -54.45 -15.52
N THR A 861 5.20 -53.20 -15.11
CA THR A 861 4.96 -52.08 -16.03
C THR A 861 6.28 -51.32 -16.25
N LEU A 862 6.84 -51.40 -17.45
CA LEU A 862 7.96 -50.56 -17.87
C LEU A 862 7.39 -49.23 -18.38
N MET A 863 7.64 -48.13 -17.67
CA MET A 863 7.28 -46.79 -18.15
C MET A 863 8.40 -46.26 -19.04
N ILE A 864 8.14 -46.21 -20.35
CA ILE A 864 8.95 -45.47 -21.32
C ILE A 864 8.38 -44.06 -21.38
N LYS A 865 9.20 -43.04 -21.17
CA LYS A 865 8.76 -41.64 -21.12
C LYS A 865 8.64 -41.05 -22.51
#